data_AF-A0A950A195-F1
#
_entry.id   AF-A0A950A195-F1
#
_cell.length_a   1.000
_cell.length_b   1.000
_cell.length_c   1.000
_cell.angle_alpha   90.00
_cell.angle_beta   90.00
_cell.angle_gamma   90.00
#
_symmetry.space_group_name_H-M   'P 1'
#
loop_
_entity.id
_entity.type
_entity.pdbx_description
1 polymer ?
#
loop_
_entity_poly.entity_id
_entity_poly.type
_entity_poly.pdbx_seq_one_letter_code
_entity_poly.pdbx_strand_id
1 'polypeptide(L)'
;MQVLKADVSMATGLERKGISRIDDALTVKAGRLLIEQCEVAALAQEFGTPLYVTSEDQLRRNLARLRAAFAADWPGELRVLPSIKANASLAIRRILNVEGTGCDAFGPGELEAALRGGVPPEWISLNGPSKDAALLERAISLGVRITLDSTEELQRAAQIARCLGRPAHARLRVRPNYDSLQRPSELMPGYSIHQAAARYKAGIPTEELLALTHEQLEPPGVLIVGVMAHLGRHDGAPATWAGMATALVEVIGELLSAFPFLALREIDIGGGLPAPRDPFARANESTRPETIQPRVPPVEAFAAAIVPTIRDGVRGIGLDPAALALEIEPGRSLFADCGIHLATVVHIKRETQPFEHTWVETDTSDAWLADTILERNRWSTVIANRADSPSTQCVQIVGRTCAPDIIVADAWLPAVNAGDIIAILDTGAYQEACASNFNSLPRPASVLVCGARAELIRRAETIEDVFAREIIPAALSGSEERIAVTALDHVSVTTASLERSLVFYRDILGLPVRARGEERGGEVARIVGVADLHVRWADLCLPDARILELIEPVHGSHVDVAPDIRTPGATHVALRVKDAQAAYRRLVSAGVPVRSEPVVLTGSAGWQGARCFYTTDPDGVTIELIEWFSALGSSAAALGPGC
;
A
#
# COMPACT_ATOMS: atom_id res chain seq x y z
N MET A 1 15.58 -33.82 4.05
CA MET A 1 15.87 -34.69 2.89
C MET A 1 14.64 -35.37 2.26
N GLN A 2 13.47 -35.44 2.92
CA GLN A 2 12.22 -35.97 2.33
C GLN A 2 11.39 -34.94 1.53
N VAL A 3 11.54 -33.63 1.80
CA VAL A 3 10.79 -32.56 1.11
C VAL A 3 11.27 -32.38 -0.35
N LEU A 4 12.57 -32.49 -0.61
CA LEU A 4 13.16 -32.34 -1.96
C LEU A 4 12.77 -33.44 -2.96
N LYS A 5 12.29 -34.61 -2.49
CA LYS A 5 11.85 -35.70 -3.40
C LYS A 5 10.40 -35.53 -3.87
N ALA A 6 9.58 -34.74 -3.18
CA ALA A 6 8.19 -34.48 -3.57
C ALA A 6 8.11 -33.52 -4.77
N ASP A 7 8.98 -32.51 -4.82
CA ASP A 7 8.98 -31.50 -5.90
C ASP A 7 9.42 -32.07 -7.26
N VAL A 8 10.40 -32.98 -7.28
CA VAL A 8 10.85 -33.63 -8.53
C VAL A 8 9.79 -34.61 -9.07
N SER A 9 9.03 -35.25 -8.19
CA SER A 9 7.92 -36.15 -8.54
C SER A 9 6.71 -35.40 -9.13
N MET A 10 6.38 -34.22 -8.59
CA MET A 10 5.30 -33.39 -9.14
C MET A 10 5.69 -32.70 -10.47
N ALA A 11 6.93 -32.22 -10.60
CA ALA A 11 7.41 -31.61 -11.84
C ALA A 11 7.33 -32.58 -13.03
N THR A 12 7.77 -33.83 -12.84
CA THR A 12 7.70 -34.89 -13.88
C THR A 12 6.28 -35.38 -14.19
N GLY A 13 5.33 -35.20 -13.26
CA GLY A 13 3.91 -35.51 -13.47
C GLY A 13 3.12 -34.41 -14.21
N LEU A 14 3.53 -33.15 -14.08
CA LEU A 14 2.93 -31.98 -14.73
C LEU A 14 3.33 -31.87 -16.21
N GLU A 15 4.59 -32.15 -16.54
CA GLU A 15 5.07 -32.19 -17.93
C GLU A 15 4.29 -33.21 -18.79
N ARG A 16 3.89 -34.34 -18.19
CA ARG A 16 3.04 -35.36 -18.84
C ARG A 16 1.60 -34.90 -19.13
N LYS A 17 1.15 -33.76 -18.58
CA LYS A 17 -0.18 -33.18 -18.82
C LYS A 17 -0.19 -31.97 -19.77
N GLY A 18 0.92 -31.68 -20.44
CA GLY A 18 1.04 -30.51 -21.33
C GLY A 18 1.04 -29.18 -20.57
N ILE A 19 1.51 -29.20 -19.31
CA ILE A 19 1.70 -28.02 -18.47
C ILE A 19 3.20 -27.82 -18.28
N SER A 20 3.73 -26.69 -18.74
CA SER A 20 5.10 -26.25 -18.44
C SER A 20 5.08 -25.28 -17.26
N ARG A 21 6.11 -25.29 -16.42
CA ARG A 21 6.20 -24.43 -15.23
C ARG A 21 7.31 -23.40 -15.44
N ILE A 22 7.00 -22.12 -15.26
CA ILE A 22 8.00 -21.04 -15.22
C ILE A 22 8.52 -20.92 -13.78
N ASP A 23 7.62 -20.87 -12.80
CA ASP A 23 7.92 -20.93 -11.37
C ASP A 23 6.72 -21.44 -10.56
N ASP A 24 6.73 -21.24 -9.25
CA ASP A 24 5.67 -21.68 -8.35
C ASP A 24 4.31 -21.00 -8.59
N ALA A 25 4.30 -19.77 -9.11
CA ALA A 25 3.11 -18.98 -9.39
C ALA A 25 2.70 -19.05 -10.87
N LEU A 26 3.65 -19.22 -11.78
CA LEU A 26 3.46 -19.08 -13.22
C LEU A 26 3.58 -20.41 -13.95
N THR A 27 2.51 -20.79 -14.65
CA THR A 27 2.48 -22.01 -15.47
C THR A 27 1.97 -21.71 -16.88
N VAL A 28 2.38 -22.52 -17.84
CA VAL A 28 1.89 -22.48 -19.22
C VAL A 28 1.07 -23.74 -19.47
N LYS A 29 -0.18 -23.59 -19.87
CA LYS A 29 -1.09 -24.70 -20.19
C LYS A 29 -1.73 -24.44 -21.55
N ALA A 30 -1.51 -25.36 -22.50
CA ALA A 30 -2.01 -25.23 -23.88
C ALA A 30 -1.75 -23.85 -24.50
N GLY A 31 -0.51 -23.35 -24.36
CA GLY A 31 -0.08 -22.05 -24.86
C GLY A 31 -0.60 -20.81 -24.16
N ARG A 32 -1.32 -20.95 -23.04
CA ARG A 32 -1.78 -19.82 -22.22
C ARG A 32 -0.95 -19.71 -20.95
N LEU A 33 -0.57 -18.49 -20.57
CA LEU A 33 0.04 -18.19 -19.29
C LEU A 33 -1.03 -18.13 -18.21
N LEU A 34 -0.79 -18.82 -17.10
CA LEU A 34 -1.58 -18.74 -15.89
C LEU A 34 -0.73 -18.17 -14.76
N ILE A 35 -1.34 -17.31 -13.95
CA ILE A 35 -0.85 -16.95 -12.62
C ILE A 35 -1.77 -17.64 -11.61
N GLU A 36 -1.18 -18.51 -10.80
CA GLU A 36 -1.88 -19.53 -10.04
C GLU A 36 -2.79 -20.39 -10.95
N GLN A 37 -4.12 -20.27 -10.82
CA GLN A 37 -5.08 -20.95 -11.72
C GLN A 37 -5.85 -19.96 -12.62
N CYS A 38 -5.50 -18.67 -12.58
CA CYS A 38 -6.13 -17.64 -13.38
C CYS A 38 -5.39 -17.46 -14.71
N GLU A 39 -6.12 -17.54 -15.82
CA GLU A 39 -5.55 -17.28 -17.15
C GLU A 39 -5.27 -15.79 -17.33
N VAL A 40 -4.01 -15.44 -17.60
CA VAL A 40 -3.55 -14.04 -17.63
C VAL A 40 -4.26 -13.22 -18.71
N ALA A 41 -4.51 -13.79 -19.88
CA ALA A 41 -5.23 -13.10 -20.94
C ALA A 41 -6.72 -12.86 -20.58
N ALA A 42 -7.33 -13.73 -19.77
CA ALA A 42 -8.68 -13.52 -19.27
C ALA A 42 -8.72 -12.38 -18.24
N LEU A 43 -7.70 -12.26 -17.37
CA LEU A 43 -7.57 -11.13 -16.45
C LEU A 43 -7.46 -9.80 -17.21
N ALA A 44 -6.65 -9.75 -18.27
CA ALA A 44 -6.53 -8.57 -19.13
C ALA A 44 -7.87 -8.20 -19.79
N GLN A 45 -8.68 -9.19 -20.18
CA GLN A 45 -10.00 -8.96 -20.76
C GLN A 45 -11.02 -8.47 -19.71
N GLU A 46 -10.98 -9.00 -18.49
CA GLU A 46 -11.93 -8.69 -17.42
C GLU A 46 -11.65 -7.33 -16.76
N PHE A 47 -10.39 -7.07 -16.41
CA PHE A 47 -9.98 -5.88 -15.65
C PHE A 47 -9.36 -4.78 -16.52
N GLY A 48 -9.08 -5.07 -17.79
CA GLY A 48 -8.39 -4.18 -18.71
C GLY A 48 -6.87 -4.22 -18.56
N THR A 49 -6.18 -3.55 -19.46
CA THR A 49 -4.74 -3.25 -19.38
C THR A 49 -4.50 -1.74 -19.51
N PRO A 50 -3.39 -1.21 -18.96
CA PRO A 50 -2.36 -1.89 -18.16
C PRO A 50 -2.87 -2.38 -16.79
N LEU A 51 -2.26 -3.44 -16.24
CA LEU A 51 -2.74 -4.07 -14.99
C LEU A 51 -1.61 -4.71 -14.18
N TYR A 52 -1.53 -4.40 -12.89
CA TYR A 52 -0.71 -5.18 -11.95
C TYR A 52 -1.50 -6.38 -11.43
N VAL A 53 -0.90 -7.56 -11.44
CA VAL A 53 -1.51 -8.78 -10.89
C VAL A 53 -0.57 -9.39 -9.87
N THR A 54 -1.05 -9.60 -8.64
CA THR A 54 -0.27 -10.20 -7.55
C THR A 54 -0.86 -11.55 -7.13
N SER A 55 -0.01 -12.57 -7.06
CA SER A 55 -0.31 -13.89 -6.51
C SER A 55 -0.28 -13.88 -4.98
N GLU A 56 -1.42 -14.19 -4.35
CA GLU A 56 -1.52 -14.37 -2.91
C GLU A 56 -0.74 -15.62 -2.45
N ASP A 57 -0.88 -16.73 -3.18
CA ASP A 57 -0.26 -17.98 -2.79
C ASP A 57 1.27 -17.89 -2.85
N GLN A 58 1.83 -17.17 -3.84
CA GLN A 58 3.26 -16.96 -3.93
C GLN A 58 3.78 -16.10 -2.79
N LEU A 59 3.04 -15.05 -2.42
CA LEU A 59 3.40 -14.21 -1.29
C LEU A 59 3.49 -15.03 0.01
N ARG A 60 2.49 -15.88 0.26
CA ARG A 60 2.48 -16.77 1.43
C ARG A 60 3.61 -17.80 1.38
N ARG A 61 3.90 -18.39 0.21
CA ARG A 61 5.04 -19.30 0.03
C ARG A 61 6.38 -18.63 0.29
N ASN A 62 6.59 -17.42 -0.23
CA ASN A 62 7.81 -16.65 -0.02
C ASN A 62 8.01 -16.33 1.46
N LEU A 63 6.95 -15.88 2.15
CA LEU A 63 6.99 -15.64 3.59
C LEU A 63 7.33 -16.92 4.36
N ALA A 64 6.70 -18.04 4.03
CA ALA A 64 6.97 -19.33 4.68
C ALA A 64 8.42 -19.77 4.46
N ARG A 65 8.98 -19.61 3.25
CA ARG A 65 10.38 -19.91 2.94
C ARG A 65 11.34 -19.02 3.72
N LEU A 66 11.11 -17.71 3.74
CA LEU A 66 11.90 -16.76 4.54
C LEU A 66 11.90 -17.14 6.02
N ARG A 67 10.73 -17.40 6.60
CA ARG A 67 10.60 -17.83 8.01
C ARG A 67 11.36 -19.12 8.27
N ALA A 68 11.13 -20.16 7.46
CA ALA A 68 11.78 -21.44 7.63
C ALA A 68 13.30 -21.34 7.50
N ALA A 69 13.80 -20.59 6.51
CA ALA A 69 15.22 -20.42 6.25
C ALA A 69 15.93 -19.70 7.42
N PHE A 70 15.38 -18.58 7.90
CA PHE A 70 16.01 -17.80 8.97
C PHE A 70 15.81 -18.40 10.37
N ALA A 71 14.71 -19.12 10.60
CA ALA A 71 14.47 -19.78 11.89
C ALA A 71 15.22 -21.12 12.03
N ALA A 72 15.75 -21.69 10.94
CA ALA A 72 16.35 -23.02 10.95
C ALA A 72 17.51 -23.16 11.96
N ASP A 73 18.30 -22.10 12.14
CA ASP A 73 19.51 -22.12 12.97
C ASP A 73 19.58 -20.95 13.98
N TRP A 74 18.52 -20.14 14.06
CA TRP A 74 18.40 -19.05 15.03
C TRP A 74 17.69 -19.57 16.30
N PRO A 75 18.30 -19.49 17.49
CA PRO A 75 17.71 -20.04 18.71
C PRO A 75 16.71 -19.10 19.40
N GLY A 76 16.72 -17.80 19.07
CA GLY A 76 15.82 -16.79 19.61
C GLY A 76 14.55 -16.60 18.78
N GLU A 77 13.84 -15.50 19.04
CA GLU A 77 12.67 -15.12 18.25
C GLU A 77 13.10 -14.66 16.84
N LEU A 78 12.37 -15.08 15.79
CA LEU A 78 12.50 -14.50 14.44
C LEU A 78 11.28 -13.64 14.15
N ARG A 79 11.49 -12.37 13.79
CA ARG A 79 10.44 -11.48 13.32
C ARG A 79 10.69 -11.09 11.87
N VAL A 80 9.65 -11.24 11.05
CA VAL A 80 9.68 -10.79 9.66
C VAL A 80 8.87 -9.50 9.59
N LEU A 81 9.50 -8.43 9.12
CA LEU A 81 8.94 -7.09 8.98
C LEU A 81 8.90 -6.69 7.50
N PRO A 82 7.98 -7.22 6.68
CA PRO A 82 7.90 -6.88 5.26
C PRO A 82 7.90 -5.37 5.03
N SER A 83 8.82 -4.88 4.20
CA SER A 83 8.99 -3.45 3.91
C SER A 83 7.87 -2.95 3.01
N ILE A 84 7.02 -2.08 3.53
CA ILE A 84 5.83 -1.60 2.81
C ILE A 84 6.17 -0.70 1.61
N LYS A 85 7.35 -0.05 1.61
CA LYS A 85 7.91 0.64 0.44
C LYS A 85 8.01 -0.23 -0.82
N ALA A 86 8.11 -1.56 -0.66
CA ALA A 86 8.12 -2.50 -1.78
C ALA A 86 6.71 -2.70 -2.36
N ASN A 87 5.69 -2.73 -1.53
CA ASN A 87 4.30 -2.81 -1.97
C ASN A 87 3.35 -2.22 -0.92
N ALA A 88 2.77 -1.07 -1.23
CA ALA A 88 1.90 -0.31 -0.31
C ALA A 88 0.41 -0.70 -0.38
N SER A 89 0.06 -1.81 -1.05
CA SER A 89 -1.32 -2.28 -1.10
C SER A 89 -1.82 -2.70 0.28
N LEU A 90 -2.96 -2.13 0.70
CA LEU A 90 -3.60 -2.48 1.98
C LEU A 90 -4.09 -3.93 2.00
N ALA A 91 -4.52 -4.48 0.87
CA ALA A 91 -4.95 -5.87 0.76
C ALA A 91 -3.77 -6.82 1.00
N ILE A 92 -2.64 -6.57 0.34
CA ILE A 92 -1.39 -7.33 0.53
C ILE A 92 -0.89 -7.18 1.96
N ARG A 93 -0.94 -5.96 2.52
CA ARG A 93 -0.56 -5.72 3.91
C ARG A 93 -1.44 -6.50 4.88
N ARG A 94 -2.74 -6.60 4.62
CA ARG A 94 -3.72 -7.35 5.42
C ARG A 94 -3.45 -8.86 5.37
N ILE A 95 -3.08 -9.41 4.22
CA ILE A 95 -2.66 -10.81 4.10
C ILE A 95 -1.47 -11.11 5.02
N LEU A 96 -0.43 -10.28 4.95
CA LEU A 96 0.78 -10.46 5.75
C LEU A 96 0.51 -10.28 7.26
N ASN A 97 -0.40 -9.37 7.62
CA ASN A 97 -0.86 -9.20 8.99
C ASN A 97 -1.60 -10.44 9.52
N VAL A 98 -2.47 -11.06 8.71
CA VAL A 98 -3.10 -12.35 9.05
C VAL A 98 -2.07 -13.47 9.22
N GLU A 99 -0.99 -13.43 8.44
CA GLU A 99 0.17 -14.33 8.60
C GLU A 99 1.03 -14.02 9.84
N GLY A 100 0.74 -12.96 10.61
CA GLY A 100 1.46 -12.61 11.83
C GLY A 100 2.84 -11.99 11.60
N THR A 101 3.00 -11.21 10.53
CA THR A 101 4.21 -10.40 10.31
C THR A 101 4.07 -9.02 10.90
N GLY A 102 5.19 -8.37 11.24
CA GLY A 102 5.18 -6.93 11.49
C GLY A 102 5.27 -6.10 10.20
N CYS A 103 5.76 -4.88 10.31
CA CYS A 103 5.91 -3.97 9.16
C CYS A 103 7.11 -3.04 9.34
N ASP A 104 8.02 -3.04 8.36
CA ASP A 104 8.94 -1.92 8.17
C ASP A 104 8.20 -0.83 7.39
N ALA A 105 8.11 0.37 7.99
CA ALA A 105 7.42 1.53 7.45
C ALA A 105 8.34 2.76 7.42
N PHE A 106 8.18 3.59 6.39
CA PHE A 106 8.95 4.79 6.13
C PHE A 106 8.07 6.04 6.10
N GLY A 107 8.15 6.87 7.14
CA GLY A 107 7.42 8.13 7.20
C GLY A 107 5.90 7.99 7.48
N PRO A 108 5.14 9.11 7.38
CA PRO A 108 3.76 9.16 7.84
C PRO A 108 2.78 8.35 6.97
N GLY A 109 2.96 8.34 5.65
CA GLY A 109 2.07 7.63 4.74
C GLY A 109 2.15 6.11 4.89
N GLU A 110 3.37 5.59 5.04
CA GLU A 110 3.60 4.15 5.25
C GLU A 110 3.18 3.70 6.65
N LEU A 111 3.38 4.53 7.68
CA LEU A 111 2.84 4.28 9.02
C LEU A 111 1.31 4.15 8.98
N GLU A 112 0.63 5.09 8.32
CA GLU A 112 -0.82 5.04 8.18
C GLU A 112 -1.28 3.82 7.39
N ALA A 113 -0.58 3.46 6.31
CA ALA A 113 -0.89 2.26 5.54
C ALA A 113 -0.70 0.97 6.36
N ALA A 114 0.34 0.89 7.20
CA ALA A 114 0.54 -0.23 8.13
C ALA A 114 -0.62 -0.35 9.13
N LEU A 115 -1.03 0.77 9.75
CA LEU A 115 -2.16 0.80 10.68
C LEU A 115 -3.48 0.42 10.01
N ARG A 116 -3.76 0.93 8.81
CA ARG A 116 -4.96 0.57 8.03
C ARG A 116 -4.96 -0.87 7.55
N GLY A 117 -3.79 -1.44 7.29
CA GLY A 117 -3.61 -2.89 7.06
C GLY A 117 -3.83 -3.75 8.31
N GLY A 118 -4.01 -3.10 9.47
CA GLY A 118 -4.31 -3.70 10.76
C GLY A 118 -3.08 -4.22 11.51
N VAL A 119 -1.87 -3.77 11.15
CA VAL A 119 -0.64 -4.17 11.85
C VAL A 119 -0.68 -3.60 13.28
N PRO A 120 -0.47 -4.42 14.33
CA PRO A 120 -0.35 -3.91 15.69
C PRO A 120 0.79 -2.87 15.79
N PRO A 121 0.57 -1.70 16.43
CA PRO A 121 1.58 -0.64 16.47
C PRO A 121 2.96 -1.08 16.97
N GLU A 122 3.01 -1.96 17.96
CA GLU A 122 4.24 -2.48 18.55
C GLU A 122 5.02 -3.42 17.61
N TRP A 123 4.38 -3.91 16.53
CA TRP A 123 4.98 -4.68 15.45
C TRP A 123 5.39 -3.83 14.24
N ILE A 124 5.22 -2.50 14.33
CA ILE A 124 5.68 -1.56 13.32
C ILE A 124 7.06 -1.04 13.71
N SER A 125 8.02 -1.18 12.80
CA SER A 125 9.30 -0.46 12.84
C SER A 125 9.20 0.77 11.95
N LEU A 126 9.25 1.95 12.56
CA LEU A 126 9.30 3.22 11.83
C LEU A 126 10.77 3.56 11.51
N ASN A 127 11.16 3.28 10.27
CA ASN A 127 12.46 3.60 9.71
C ASN A 127 12.49 4.98 9.05
N GLY A 128 13.68 5.34 8.57
CA GLY A 128 13.91 6.45 7.63
C GLY A 128 14.55 7.69 8.25
N PRO A 129 15.43 8.40 7.51
CA PRO A 129 15.98 9.67 7.97
C PRO A 129 14.90 10.74 8.12
N SER A 130 15.25 11.79 8.88
CA SER A 130 14.50 13.05 8.90
C SER A 130 13.08 12.96 9.47
N LYS A 131 12.85 12.10 10.48
CA LYS A 131 11.56 12.08 11.18
C LYS A 131 11.32 13.41 11.91
N ASP A 132 10.20 14.05 11.58
CA ASP A 132 9.80 15.30 12.20
C ASP A 132 9.12 15.06 13.56
N ALA A 133 8.82 16.15 14.27
CA ALA A 133 8.20 16.07 15.59
C ALA A 133 6.81 15.45 15.54
N ALA A 134 6.00 15.76 14.52
CA ALA A 134 4.64 15.26 14.41
C ALA A 134 4.60 13.74 14.19
N LEU A 135 5.50 13.22 13.34
CA LEU A 135 5.65 11.79 13.11
C LEU A 135 6.15 11.06 14.36
N LEU A 136 7.15 11.61 15.07
CA LEU A 136 7.66 11.01 16.30
C LEU A 136 6.60 11.02 17.42
N GLU A 137 5.86 12.11 17.59
CA GLU A 137 4.74 12.20 18.53
C GLU A 137 3.65 11.17 18.22
N ARG A 138 3.31 11.03 16.93
CA ARG A 138 2.36 10.01 16.48
C ARG A 138 2.87 8.60 16.76
N ALA A 139 4.14 8.31 16.47
CA ALA A 139 4.73 6.99 16.70
C ALA A 139 4.75 6.64 18.19
N ILE A 140 5.26 7.53 19.04
CA ILE A 140 5.37 7.32 20.50
C ILE A 140 3.98 7.20 21.14
N SER A 141 3.02 8.02 20.73
CA SER A 141 1.63 7.94 21.22
C SER A 141 0.91 6.67 20.80
N LEU A 142 1.34 5.99 19.74
CA LEU A 142 0.81 4.68 19.35
C LEU A 142 1.60 3.50 19.93
N GLY A 143 2.80 3.73 20.46
CA GLY A 143 3.70 2.65 20.90
C GLY A 143 4.45 2.00 19.74
N VAL A 144 4.60 2.70 18.62
CA VAL A 144 5.39 2.26 17.46
C VAL A 144 6.88 2.35 17.80
N ARG A 145 7.64 1.33 17.40
CA ARG A 145 9.08 1.29 17.58
C ARG A 145 9.78 2.18 16.56
N ILE A 146 10.73 2.99 17.02
CA ILE A 146 11.42 3.99 16.19
C ILE A 146 12.84 3.52 15.90
N THR A 147 13.22 3.42 14.63
CA THR A 147 14.63 3.21 14.25
C THR A 147 15.28 4.57 14.02
N LEU A 148 16.11 5.01 14.96
CA LEU A 148 16.77 6.31 14.98
C LEU A 148 17.86 6.38 13.91
N ASP A 149 17.82 7.44 13.10
CA ASP A 149 18.76 7.64 11.97
C ASP A 149 19.81 8.74 12.25
N SER A 150 19.64 9.55 13.32
CA SER A 150 20.62 10.55 13.79
C SER A 150 20.53 10.78 15.31
N THR A 151 21.57 11.40 15.91
CA THR A 151 21.56 11.74 17.34
C THR A 151 20.58 12.88 17.67
N GLU A 152 20.29 13.78 16.74
CA GLU A 152 19.25 14.80 16.90
C GLU A 152 17.85 14.16 16.93
N GLU A 153 17.64 13.10 16.16
CA GLU A 153 16.39 12.34 16.21
C GLU A 153 16.19 11.69 17.59
N LEU A 154 17.27 11.13 18.17
CA LEU A 154 17.27 10.59 19.52
C LEU A 154 16.88 11.65 20.56
N GLN A 155 17.51 12.83 20.50
CA GLN A 155 17.19 13.95 21.40
C GLN A 155 15.74 14.41 21.27
N ARG A 156 15.23 14.49 20.03
CA ARG A 156 13.85 14.88 19.75
C ARG A 156 12.85 13.83 20.28
N ALA A 157 13.12 12.55 20.05
CA ALA A 157 12.30 11.46 20.57
C ALA A 157 12.25 11.50 22.11
N ALA A 158 13.38 11.76 22.78
CA ALA A 158 13.43 11.90 24.22
C ALA A 158 12.59 13.08 24.73
N GLN A 159 12.66 14.24 24.07
CA GLN A 159 11.84 15.40 24.43
C GLN A 159 10.35 15.07 24.32
N ILE A 160 9.93 14.47 23.21
CA ILE A 160 8.53 14.13 22.95
C ILE A 160 8.04 13.06 23.93
N ALA A 161 8.83 12.01 24.18
CA ALA A 161 8.53 10.98 25.16
C ALA A 161 8.25 11.55 26.56
N ARG A 162 9.08 12.52 27.00
CA ARG A 162 8.86 13.25 28.27
C ARG A 162 7.57 14.06 28.25
N CYS A 163 7.31 14.81 27.18
CA CYS A 163 6.08 15.61 27.04
C CYS A 163 4.82 14.75 27.07
N LEU A 164 4.87 13.55 26.46
CA LEU A 164 3.75 12.61 26.43
C LEU A 164 3.63 11.75 27.70
N GLY A 165 4.65 11.73 28.57
CA GLY A 165 4.72 10.81 29.70
C GLY A 165 4.74 9.33 29.27
N ARG A 166 5.28 9.03 28.08
CA ARG A 166 5.32 7.68 27.49
C ARG A 166 6.72 7.34 27.00
N PRO A 167 7.25 6.14 27.29
CA PRO A 167 8.56 5.77 26.81
C PRO A 167 8.57 5.59 25.29
N ALA A 168 9.62 6.08 24.64
CA ALA A 168 9.91 5.78 23.24
C ALA A 168 10.77 4.51 23.17
N HIS A 169 10.25 3.47 22.53
CA HIS A 169 11.02 2.26 22.22
C HIS A 169 11.80 2.50 20.93
N ALA A 170 13.13 2.46 21.01
CA ALA A 170 13.98 2.85 19.91
C ALA A 170 15.09 1.85 19.59
N ARG A 171 15.48 1.79 18.32
CA ARG A 171 16.67 1.10 17.83
C ARG A 171 17.64 2.10 17.24
N LEU A 172 18.94 1.82 17.35
CA LEU A 172 19.97 2.60 16.68
C LEU A 172 20.20 2.01 15.28
N ARG A 173 19.96 2.79 14.23
CA ARG A 173 20.43 2.41 12.90
C ARG A 173 21.90 2.71 12.81
N VAL A 174 22.73 1.69 12.87
CA VAL A 174 24.19 1.83 12.84
C VAL A 174 24.70 1.80 11.41
N ARG A 175 25.94 2.26 11.22
CA ARG A 175 26.66 2.18 9.96
C ARG A 175 27.90 1.28 10.11
N PRO A 176 27.75 -0.04 9.89
CA PRO A 176 28.89 -0.94 9.97
C PRO A 176 29.99 -0.60 8.98
N ASN A 177 31.24 -0.83 9.40
CA ASN A 177 32.38 -0.72 8.49
C ASN A 177 32.49 -1.99 7.64
N TYR A 178 32.18 -1.87 6.35
CA TYR A 178 32.18 -2.99 5.41
C TYR A 178 33.53 -3.21 4.72
N ASP A 179 34.67 -2.98 5.37
CA ASP A 179 36.02 -3.08 4.79
C ASP A 179 36.31 -4.41 4.07
N SER A 180 35.65 -5.50 4.46
CA SER A 180 35.78 -6.80 3.81
C SER A 180 35.09 -6.89 2.44
N LEU A 181 34.14 -5.99 2.14
CA LEU A 181 33.28 -6.04 0.95
C LEU A 181 33.86 -5.21 -0.21
N GLN A 182 35.01 -5.64 -0.74
CA GLN A 182 35.71 -4.92 -1.81
C GLN A 182 35.26 -5.27 -3.25
N ARG A 183 34.30 -6.19 -3.41
CA ARG A 183 33.73 -6.53 -4.72
C ARG A 183 33.04 -5.32 -5.36
N PRO A 184 32.93 -5.24 -6.71
CA PRO A 184 32.16 -4.18 -7.37
C PRO A 184 30.68 -4.20 -6.97
N SER A 185 30.12 -3.02 -6.78
CA SER A 185 28.69 -2.82 -6.54
C SER A 185 27.90 -2.84 -7.85
N GLU A 186 26.90 -3.72 -7.97
CA GLU A 186 25.99 -3.73 -9.11
C GLU A 186 24.96 -2.58 -9.02
N LEU A 187 24.59 -2.18 -7.80
CA LEU A 187 23.66 -1.06 -7.55
C LEU A 187 24.29 0.30 -7.87
N MET A 188 25.59 0.45 -7.61
CA MET A 188 26.33 1.68 -7.84
C MET A 188 27.63 1.38 -8.60
N PRO A 189 27.55 1.21 -9.93
CA PRO A 189 28.71 0.89 -10.76
C PRO A 189 29.85 1.89 -10.58
N GLY A 190 31.08 1.39 -10.65
CA GLY A 190 32.29 2.19 -10.46
C GLY A 190 32.79 2.28 -9.02
N TYR A 191 32.05 1.73 -8.05
CA TYR A 191 32.46 1.65 -6.65
C TYR A 191 32.50 0.19 -6.17
N SER A 192 33.33 -0.09 -5.16
CA SER A 192 33.19 -1.31 -4.37
C SER A 192 31.94 -1.26 -3.49
N ILE A 193 31.47 -2.40 -2.99
CA ILE A 193 30.33 -2.47 -2.06
C ILE A 193 30.60 -1.62 -0.81
N HIS A 194 31.79 -1.73 -0.22
CA HIS A 194 32.25 -0.87 0.87
C HIS A 194 32.08 0.62 0.55
N GLN A 195 32.63 1.07 -0.59
CA GLN A 195 32.59 2.47 -1.01
C GLN A 195 31.17 2.96 -1.30
N ALA A 196 30.31 2.09 -1.84
CA ALA A 196 28.92 2.41 -2.13
C ALA A 196 28.09 2.51 -0.84
N ALA A 197 28.28 1.58 0.10
CA ALA A 197 27.64 1.61 1.41
C ALA A 197 28.02 2.86 2.20
N ALA A 198 29.29 3.26 2.18
CA ALA A 198 29.77 4.49 2.84
C ALA A 198 29.14 5.78 2.27
N ARG A 199 28.69 5.77 1.01
CA ARG A 199 27.99 6.90 0.36
C ARG A 199 26.50 6.95 0.68
N TYR A 200 25.94 5.86 1.19
CA TYR A 200 24.53 5.84 1.56
C TYR A 200 24.30 6.71 2.79
N LYS A 201 23.25 7.52 2.77
CA LYS A 201 23.03 8.57 3.79
C LYS A 201 22.54 8.04 5.14
N ALA A 202 21.86 6.89 5.14
CA ALA A 202 21.05 6.50 6.28
C ALA A 202 21.84 5.78 7.37
N GLY A 203 21.43 5.99 8.61
CA GLY A 203 22.08 5.47 9.81
C GLY A 203 23.05 6.46 10.45
N ILE A 204 23.29 6.25 11.73
CA ILE A 204 24.16 7.05 12.57
C ILE A 204 25.60 6.54 12.37
N PRO A 205 26.56 7.41 12.01
CA PRO A 205 27.98 7.06 12.01
C PRO A 205 28.40 6.49 13.38
N THR A 206 29.12 5.38 13.38
CA THR A 206 29.51 4.68 14.62
C THR A 206 30.35 5.59 15.51
N GLU A 207 31.21 6.44 14.93
CA GLU A 207 32.00 7.43 15.65
C GLU A 207 31.15 8.48 16.37
N GLU A 208 29.98 8.83 15.84
CA GLU A 208 29.06 9.77 16.47
C GLU A 208 28.39 9.13 17.69
N LEU A 209 28.00 7.85 17.58
CA LEU A 209 27.47 7.08 18.70
C LEU A 209 28.50 6.89 19.81
N LEU A 210 29.73 6.53 19.47
CA LEU A 210 30.82 6.32 20.42
C LEU A 210 31.28 7.61 21.12
N ALA A 211 30.98 8.78 20.56
CA ALA A 211 31.26 10.07 21.16
C ALA A 211 30.22 10.51 22.22
N LEU A 212 29.07 9.82 22.31
CA LEU A 212 28.02 10.14 23.27
C LEU A 212 28.38 9.71 24.69
N THR A 213 27.90 10.44 25.69
CA THR A 213 27.87 9.96 27.07
C THR A 213 26.75 8.94 27.28
N HIS A 214 26.81 8.18 28.38
CA HIS A 214 25.75 7.27 28.80
C HIS A 214 24.36 7.96 28.80
N GLU A 215 24.24 9.13 29.43
CA GLU A 215 22.97 9.87 29.51
C GLU A 215 22.47 10.39 28.16
N GLN A 216 23.38 10.59 27.20
CA GLN A 216 23.02 11.03 25.85
C GLN A 216 22.55 9.87 24.97
N LEU A 217 23.08 8.66 25.16
CA LEU A 217 22.72 7.48 24.39
C LEU A 217 21.36 6.91 24.80
N GLU A 218 21.07 6.89 26.11
CA GLU A 218 19.79 6.44 26.65
C GLU A 218 19.19 7.49 27.62
N PRO A 219 18.74 8.64 27.08
CA PRO A 219 18.18 9.71 27.89
C PRO A 219 16.85 9.31 28.54
N PRO A 220 16.45 9.93 29.67
CA PRO A 220 15.20 9.61 30.34
C PRO A 220 13.98 9.70 29.39
N GLY A 221 13.25 8.58 29.29
CA GLY A 221 12.09 8.43 28.42
C GLY A 221 12.35 7.70 27.10
N VAL A 222 13.60 7.37 26.77
CA VAL A 222 13.94 6.52 25.62
C VAL A 222 14.50 5.20 26.13
N LEU A 223 14.10 4.10 25.49
CA LEU A 223 14.61 2.77 25.75
C LEU A 223 15.27 2.25 24.48
N ILE A 224 16.59 2.05 24.51
CA ILE A 224 17.33 1.49 23.37
C ILE A 224 17.20 -0.03 23.42
N VAL A 225 16.30 -0.57 22.59
CA VAL A 225 15.97 -2.00 22.59
C VAL A 225 16.81 -2.82 21.62
N GLY A 226 17.54 -2.19 20.71
CA GLY A 226 18.27 -2.93 19.68
C GLY A 226 19.07 -2.06 18.72
N VAL A 227 19.69 -2.74 17.77
CA VAL A 227 20.39 -2.12 16.64
C VAL A 227 19.83 -2.61 15.31
N MET A 228 20.00 -1.78 14.29
CA MET A 228 19.61 -2.10 12.92
C MET A 228 20.73 -1.71 11.96
N ALA A 229 20.99 -2.53 10.95
CA ALA A 229 21.77 -2.12 9.79
C ALA A 229 21.08 -2.57 8.50
N HIS A 230 21.36 -1.88 7.40
CA HIS A 230 20.88 -2.28 6.08
C HIS A 230 21.94 -1.97 5.03
N LEU A 231 22.55 -3.03 4.49
CA LEU A 231 23.52 -2.90 3.41
C LEU A 231 22.87 -2.54 2.06
N GLY A 232 21.67 -3.05 1.81
CA GLY A 232 21.02 -2.95 0.49
C GLY A 232 21.50 -4.02 -0.50
N ARG A 233 20.81 -4.13 -1.63
CA ARG A 233 21.14 -5.11 -2.68
C ARG A 233 22.30 -4.60 -3.52
N HIS A 234 23.53 -4.94 -3.14
CA HIS A 234 24.74 -4.59 -3.92
C HIS A 234 25.22 -5.71 -4.85
N ASP A 235 25.03 -6.97 -4.48
CA ASP A 235 25.27 -8.13 -5.33
C ASP A 235 24.32 -9.29 -4.97
N GLY A 236 24.36 -10.38 -5.75
CA GLY A 236 23.54 -11.58 -5.55
C GLY A 236 24.23 -12.72 -4.81
N ALA A 237 25.35 -12.47 -4.10
CA ALA A 237 26.18 -13.52 -3.53
C ALA A 237 25.96 -13.69 -2.00
N PRO A 238 25.70 -14.91 -1.48
CA PRO A 238 25.55 -15.14 -0.05
C PRO A 238 26.75 -14.68 0.80
N ALA A 239 27.96 -14.74 0.24
CA ALA A 239 29.18 -14.29 0.94
C ALA A 239 29.16 -12.80 1.32
N THR A 240 28.53 -11.94 0.50
CA THR A 240 28.38 -10.51 0.79
C THR A 240 27.50 -10.29 2.02
N TRP A 241 26.45 -11.10 2.16
CA TRP A 241 25.56 -11.06 3.31
C TRP A 241 26.20 -11.60 4.60
N ALA A 242 27.10 -12.59 4.49
CA ALA A 242 27.94 -12.99 5.62
C ALA A 242 28.86 -11.85 6.06
N GLY A 243 29.52 -11.17 5.12
CA GLY A 243 30.38 -10.01 5.45
C GLY A 243 29.60 -8.85 6.07
N MET A 244 28.35 -8.62 5.64
CA MET A 244 27.45 -7.67 6.27
C MET A 244 27.13 -8.05 7.72
N ALA A 245 26.80 -9.33 7.95
CA ALA A 245 26.50 -9.86 9.28
C ALA A 245 27.70 -9.75 10.23
N THR A 246 28.92 -10.05 9.74
CA THR A 246 30.15 -9.87 10.50
C THR A 246 30.34 -8.42 10.93
N ALA A 247 30.24 -7.47 9.99
CA ALA A 247 30.42 -6.05 10.29
C ALA A 247 29.37 -5.52 11.29
N LEU A 248 28.12 -6.00 11.21
CA LEU A 248 27.08 -5.66 12.18
C LEU A 248 27.43 -6.15 13.58
N VAL A 249 27.87 -7.41 13.73
CA VAL A 249 28.31 -7.95 15.01
C VAL A 249 29.50 -7.16 15.58
N GLU A 250 30.46 -6.80 14.75
CA GLU A 250 31.62 -5.99 15.15
C GLU A 250 31.19 -4.65 15.74
N VAL A 251 30.29 -3.91 15.08
CA VAL A 251 29.76 -2.65 15.63
C VAL A 251 28.96 -2.86 16.91
N ILE A 252 28.19 -3.94 17.03
CA ILE A 252 27.50 -4.26 18.29
C ILE A 252 28.52 -4.46 19.42
N GLY A 253 29.62 -5.18 19.15
CA GLY A 253 30.71 -5.39 20.10
C GLY A 253 31.38 -4.09 20.54
N GLU A 254 31.62 -3.16 19.60
CA GLU A 254 32.15 -1.82 19.90
C GLU A 254 31.20 -1.03 20.80
N LEU A 255 29.90 -0.99 20.46
CA LEU A 255 28.89 -0.29 21.23
C LEU A 255 28.73 -0.86 22.65
N LEU A 256 28.69 -2.20 22.80
CA LEU A 256 28.59 -2.82 24.13
C LEU A 256 29.84 -2.62 24.98
N SER A 257 31.02 -2.55 24.34
CA SER A 257 32.28 -2.25 25.04
C SER A 257 32.29 -0.82 25.58
N ALA A 258 31.79 0.14 24.80
CA ALA A 258 31.67 1.54 25.21
C ALA A 258 30.49 1.77 26.19
N PHE A 259 29.41 1.01 26.04
CA PHE A 259 28.14 1.20 26.75
C PHE A 259 27.61 -0.13 27.32
N PRO A 260 28.22 -0.69 28.39
CA PRO A 260 27.84 -2.00 28.94
C PRO A 260 26.43 -2.08 29.54
N PHE A 261 25.75 -0.94 29.72
CA PHE A 261 24.38 -0.87 30.23
C PHE A 261 23.32 -1.18 29.16
N LEU A 262 23.67 -1.15 27.87
CA LEU A 262 22.73 -1.39 26.79
C LEU A 262 22.17 -2.82 26.87
N ALA A 263 20.89 -2.91 27.19
CA ALA A 263 20.16 -4.18 27.29
C ALA A 263 19.52 -4.53 25.95
N LEU A 264 20.34 -4.81 24.94
CA LEU A 264 19.86 -5.13 23.59
C LEU A 264 18.99 -6.40 23.59
N ARG A 265 17.83 -6.30 22.94
CA ARG A 265 16.85 -7.39 22.77
C ARG A 265 16.60 -7.71 21.30
N GLU A 266 16.98 -6.81 20.40
CA GLU A 266 16.65 -6.89 18.98
C GLU A 266 17.88 -6.61 18.12
N ILE A 267 18.09 -7.44 17.10
CA ILE A 267 19.06 -7.22 16.04
C ILE A 267 18.32 -7.30 14.72
N ASP A 268 18.37 -6.21 13.96
CA ASP A 268 17.76 -6.13 12.65
C ASP A 268 18.82 -5.98 11.56
N ILE A 269 18.77 -6.88 10.60
CA ILE A 269 19.72 -6.95 9.49
C ILE A 269 19.21 -6.23 8.23
N GLY A 270 18.01 -5.64 8.33
CA GLY A 270 17.30 -5.00 7.26
C GLY A 270 16.88 -5.96 6.15
N GLY A 271 16.68 -5.39 4.97
CA GLY A 271 16.34 -6.12 3.75
C GLY A 271 17.47 -6.17 2.72
N GLY A 272 17.08 -6.23 1.46
CA GLY A 272 17.99 -6.18 0.30
C GLY A 272 18.33 -7.55 -0.28
N LEU A 273 17.79 -8.63 0.29
CA LEU A 273 17.87 -9.97 -0.31
C LEU A 273 17.28 -9.94 -1.74
N PRO A 274 17.97 -10.55 -2.72
CA PRO A 274 17.50 -10.58 -4.09
C PRO A 274 16.29 -11.50 -4.27
N ALA A 275 15.48 -11.25 -5.28
CA ALA A 275 14.46 -12.18 -5.74
C ALA A 275 15.05 -13.24 -6.67
N PRO A 276 14.41 -14.41 -6.87
CA PRO A 276 14.95 -15.48 -7.73
C PRO A 276 15.37 -15.00 -9.12
N ARG A 277 14.57 -14.13 -9.75
CA ARG A 277 14.85 -13.53 -11.07
C ARG A 277 15.18 -12.05 -10.99
N ASP A 278 15.95 -11.65 -9.98
CA ASP A 278 16.38 -10.27 -9.76
C ASP A 278 16.96 -9.65 -11.06
N PRO A 279 16.38 -8.54 -11.58
CA PRO A 279 16.86 -7.87 -12.80
C PRO A 279 18.33 -7.44 -12.74
N PHE A 280 18.85 -7.10 -11.56
CA PHE A 280 20.24 -6.71 -11.38
C PHE A 280 21.21 -7.85 -11.74
N ALA A 281 20.82 -9.11 -11.50
CA ALA A 281 21.66 -10.27 -11.81
C ALA A 281 21.85 -10.50 -13.32
N ARG A 282 20.98 -9.93 -14.16
CA ARG A 282 21.08 -10.00 -15.62
C ARG A 282 22.17 -9.07 -16.17
N ALA A 283 22.79 -8.22 -15.34
CA ALA A 283 23.89 -7.31 -15.70
C ALA A 283 24.99 -7.97 -16.56
N ASN A 284 25.26 -9.25 -16.31
CA ASN A 284 26.41 -9.98 -16.85
C ASN A 284 26.07 -11.00 -17.95
N GLU A 285 24.81 -11.09 -18.39
CA GLU A 285 24.40 -12.02 -19.45
C GLU A 285 24.26 -11.29 -20.80
N SER A 286 25.13 -11.62 -21.76
CA SER A 286 25.10 -11.10 -23.13
C SER A 286 24.42 -12.04 -24.14
N THR A 287 23.80 -13.12 -23.65
CA THR A 287 23.28 -14.21 -24.49
C THR A 287 21.77 -14.20 -24.56
N ARG A 288 21.23 -14.74 -25.66
CA ARG A 288 19.81 -15.11 -25.79
C ARG A 288 19.43 -15.95 -24.55
N PRO A 289 18.56 -15.48 -23.65
CA PRO A 289 18.11 -16.32 -22.56
C PRO A 289 17.22 -17.39 -23.18
N GLU A 290 17.74 -18.61 -23.35
CA GLU A 290 16.97 -19.72 -23.91
C GLU A 290 15.81 -20.13 -22.98
N THR A 291 15.89 -19.78 -21.69
CA THR A 291 14.88 -20.12 -20.67
C THR A 291 14.79 -19.08 -19.55
N ILE A 292 13.56 -18.80 -19.09
CA ILE A 292 13.30 -18.00 -17.87
C ILE A 292 13.58 -18.88 -16.64
N GLN A 293 14.64 -18.57 -15.89
CA GLN A 293 15.07 -19.35 -14.72
C GLN A 293 15.60 -18.43 -13.61
N PRO A 294 15.67 -18.92 -12.35
CA PRO A 294 16.34 -18.20 -11.27
C PRO A 294 17.81 -17.89 -11.60
N ARG A 295 18.27 -16.70 -11.21
CA ARG A 295 19.60 -16.15 -11.50
C ARG A 295 20.46 -15.95 -10.25
N VAL A 296 19.86 -16.05 -9.08
CA VAL A 296 20.53 -15.95 -7.79
C VAL A 296 20.28 -17.22 -6.97
N PRO A 297 21.14 -17.53 -5.98
CA PRO A 297 20.88 -18.63 -5.05
C PRO A 297 19.53 -18.47 -4.35
N PRO A 298 18.92 -19.57 -3.87
CA PRO A 298 17.66 -19.50 -3.14
C PRO A 298 17.87 -18.88 -1.74
N VAL A 299 16.79 -18.41 -1.10
CA VAL A 299 16.84 -17.65 0.16
C VAL A 299 17.53 -18.41 1.29
N GLU A 300 17.45 -19.74 1.28
CA GLU A 300 18.10 -20.65 2.22
C GLU A 300 19.62 -20.50 2.20
N ALA A 301 20.22 -20.23 1.04
CA ALA A 301 21.66 -20.01 0.93
C ALA A 301 22.09 -18.71 1.60
N PHE A 302 21.26 -17.66 1.52
CA PHE A 302 21.50 -16.40 2.22
C PHE A 302 21.32 -16.55 3.73
N ALA A 303 20.25 -17.21 4.16
CA ALA A 303 20.02 -17.48 5.58
C ALA A 303 21.16 -18.32 6.19
N ALA A 304 21.63 -19.35 5.49
CA ALA A 304 22.76 -20.19 5.92
C ALA A 304 24.09 -19.41 6.02
N ALA A 305 24.24 -18.29 5.31
CA ALA A 305 25.39 -17.41 5.40
C ALA A 305 25.25 -16.37 6.53
N ILE A 306 24.05 -15.87 6.76
CA ILE A 306 23.78 -14.79 7.73
C ILE A 306 23.61 -15.33 9.15
N VAL A 307 22.71 -16.31 9.34
CA VAL A 307 22.24 -16.72 10.67
C VAL A 307 23.37 -17.28 11.54
N PRO A 308 24.23 -18.20 11.07
CA PRO A 308 25.34 -18.70 11.88
C PRO A 308 26.33 -17.58 12.22
N THR A 309 26.60 -16.68 11.26
CA THR A 309 27.52 -15.56 11.44
C THR A 309 27.06 -14.63 12.57
N ILE A 310 25.77 -14.28 12.60
CA ILE A 310 25.21 -13.46 13.68
C ILE A 310 25.18 -14.25 14.98
N ARG A 311 24.63 -15.47 14.98
CA ARG A 311 24.48 -16.30 16.18
C ARG A 311 25.82 -16.51 16.90
N ASP A 312 26.84 -16.91 16.15
CA ASP A 312 28.15 -17.20 16.73
C ASP A 312 28.91 -15.92 17.07
N GLY A 313 28.74 -14.88 16.25
CA GLY A 313 29.29 -13.55 16.50
C GLY A 313 28.77 -12.90 17.79
N VAL A 314 27.44 -12.85 17.97
CA VAL A 314 26.84 -12.25 19.18
C VAL A 314 27.18 -13.06 20.43
N ARG A 315 27.29 -14.39 20.32
CA ARG A 315 27.79 -15.25 21.40
C ARG A 315 29.24 -14.90 21.75
N GLY A 316 30.07 -14.63 20.76
CA GLY A 316 31.47 -14.26 20.93
C GLY A 316 31.67 -12.94 21.69
N ILE A 317 30.73 -12.01 21.58
CA ILE A 317 30.73 -10.73 22.31
C ILE A 317 29.91 -10.75 23.61
N GLY A 318 29.51 -11.94 24.07
CA GLY A 318 28.89 -12.14 25.39
C GLY A 318 27.37 -11.96 25.44
N LEU A 319 26.68 -11.85 24.31
CA LEU A 319 25.23 -11.89 24.25
C LEU A 319 24.71 -13.34 24.14
N ASP A 320 23.52 -13.60 24.68
CA ASP A 320 22.81 -14.85 24.47
C ASP A 320 21.90 -14.73 23.23
N PRO A 321 22.18 -15.46 22.13
CA PRO A 321 21.33 -15.41 20.94
C PRO A 321 19.87 -15.85 21.21
N ALA A 322 19.62 -16.67 22.23
CA ALA A 322 18.25 -17.10 22.60
C ALA A 322 17.43 -15.98 23.26
N ALA A 323 18.09 -14.95 23.81
CA ALA A 323 17.47 -13.78 24.42
C ALA A 323 17.23 -12.64 23.41
N LEU A 324 17.66 -12.81 22.15
CA LEU A 324 17.58 -11.81 21.09
C LEU A 324 16.51 -12.18 20.06
N ALA A 325 15.72 -11.19 19.65
CA ALA A 325 14.93 -11.26 18.44
C ALA A 325 15.81 -10.90 17.24
N LEU A 326 15.90 -11.80 16.26
CA LEU A 326 16.44 -11.50 14.94
C LEU A 326 15.31 -10.97 14.07
N GLU A 327 15.49 -9.80 13.49
CA GLU A 327 14.52 -9.18 12.61
C GLU A 327 15.07 -9.07 11.19
N ILE A 328 14.20 -9.33 10.20
CA ILE A 328 14.49 -9.17 8.78
C ILE A 328 13.43 -8.30 8.12
N GLU A 329 13.83 -7.44 7.19
CA GLU A 329 12.94 -6.49 6.50
C GLU A 329 12.83 -6.81 4.99
N PRO A 330 12.24 -7.95 4.59
CA PRO A 330 12.22 -8.34 3.18
C PRO A 330 11.30 -7.41 2.38
N GLY A 331 11.85 -6.86 1.30
CA GLY A 331 11.11 -6.19 0.23
C GLY A 331 11.11 -7.07 -1.02
N ARG A 332 12.05 -6.79 -1.92
CA ARG A 332 12.21 -7.50 -3.21
C ARG A 332 12.05 -9.02 -3.12
N SER A 333 12.77 -9.68 -2.21
CA SER A 333 12.76 -11.14 -2.04
C SER A 333 11.42 -11.73 -1.62
N LEU A 334 10.52 -10.92 -1.04
CA LEU A 334 9.18 -11.35 -0.65
C LEU A 334 8.15 -11.07 -1.73
N PHE A 335 8.24 -9.90 -2.39
CA PHE A 335 7.18 -9.39 -3.25
C PHE A 335 7.41 -9.57 -4.76
N ALA A 336 8.65 -9.57 -5.24
CA ALA A 336 8.91 -9.38 -6.68
C ALA A 336 8.27 -10.46 -7.56
N ASP A 337 8.60 -11.73 -7.32
CA ASP A 337 8.09 -12.89 -8.08
C ASP A 337 6.63 -13.23 -7.78
N CYS A 338 5.98 -12.48 -6.88
CA CYS A 338 4.53 -12.58 -6.69
C CYS A 338 3.76 -11.78 -7.75
N GLY A 339 4.39 -10.79 -8.39
CA GLY A 339 3.70 -9.83 -9.24
C GLY A 339 4.08 -9.92 -10.72
N ILE A 340 3.09 -9.78 -11.60
CA ILE A 340 3.27 -9.55 -13.03
C ILE A 340 2.56 -8.27 -13.46
N HIS A 341 3.10 -7.58 -14.46
CA HIS A 341 2.48 -6.41 -15.07
C HIS A 341 2.02 -6.75 -16.47
N LEU A 342 0.74 -6.51 -16.77
CA LEU A 342 0.14 -6.82 -18.05
C LEU A 342 0.04 -5.56 -18.91
N ALA A 343 0.36 -5.71 -20.18
CA ALA A 343 0.19 -4.69 -21.19
C ALA A 343 -0.32 -5.30 -22.49
N THR A 344 -1.15 -4.56 -23.22
CA THR A 344 -1.59 -4.92 -24.57
C THR A 344 -0.66 -4.30 -25.60
N VAL A 345 -0.24 -5.08 -26.59
CA VAL A 345 0.49 -4.58 -27.75
C VAL A 345 -0.46 -3.75 -28.61
N VAL A 346 -0.13 -2.48 -28.80
CA VAL A 346 -0.93 -1.53 -29.59
C VAL A 346 -0.43 -1.52 -31.03
N HIS A 347 0.86 -1.26 -31.23
CA HIS A 347 1.47 -1.19 -32.56
C HIS A 347 2.84 -1.89 -32.60
N ILE A 348 3.28 -2.20 -33.82
CA ILE A 348 4.63 -2.70 -34.07
C ILE A 348 5.26 -1.81 -35.14
N LYS A 349 6.35 -1.13 -34.79
CA LYS A 349 7.12 -0.29 -35.71
C LYS A 349 8.43 -0.98 -36.05
N ARG A 350 8.79 -0.98 -37.33
CA ARG A 350 10.03 -1.56 -37.83
C ARG A 350 10.82 -0.49 -38.57
N GLU A 351 12.05 -0.29 -38.15
CA GLU A 351 13.03 0.53 -38.85
C GLU A 351 14.06 -0.38 -39.50
N THR A 352 14.47 -0.03 -40.72
CA THR A 352 15.45 -0.80 -41.51
C THR A 352 16.74 -0.01 -41.76
N GLN A 353 16.75 1.29 -41.49
CA GLN A 353 17.91 2.17 -41.65
C GLN A 353 17.94 3.22 -40.53
N PRO A 354 19.12 3.59 -39.99
CA PRO A 354 20.45 3.12 -40.38
C PRO A 354 20.78 1.70 -39.90
N PHE A 355 19.96 1.11 -39.03
CA PHE A 355 20.06 -0.27 -38.58
C PHE A 355 18.67 -0.88 -38.45
N GLU A 356 18.59 -2.22 -38.47
CA GLU A 356 17.33 -2.92 -38.24
C GLU A 356 16.94 -2.84 -36.77
N HIS A 357 15.72 -2.36 -36.52
CA HIS A 357 15.19 -2.26 -35.16
C HIS A 357 13.68 -2.44 -35.17
N THR A 358 13.13 -3.08 -34.13
CA THR A 358 11.69 -3.30 -33.98
C THR A 358 11.23 -2.81 -32.61
N TRP A 359 10.29 -1.87 -32.61
CA TRP A 359 9.57 -1.44 -31.43
C TRP A 359 8.23 -2.14 -31.35
N VAL A 360 7.94 -2.70 -30.18
CA VAL A 360 6.63 -3.18 -29.78
C VAL A 360 6.04 -2.13 -28.85
N GLU A 361 5.14 -1.32 -29.38
CA GLU A 361 4.46 -0.26 -28.64
C GLU A 361 3.30 -0.87 -27.85
N THR A 362 3.26 -0.56 -26.56
CA THR A 362 2.27 -1.12 -25.63
C THR A 362 1.40 -0.03 -25.02
N ASP A 363 0.29 -0.42 -24.40
CA ASP A 363 -0.60 0.50 -23.67
C ASP A 363 -0.11 0.84 -22.25
N THR A 364 1.08 0.35 -21.86
CA THR A 364 1.74 0.64 -20.59
C THR A 364 2.83 1.72 -20.72
N SER A 365 3.56 2.03 -19.64
CA SER A 365 4.69 2.94 -19.60
C SER A 365 5.72 2.55 -18.52
N ASP A 366 6.99 2.90 -18.75
CA ASP A 366 8.05 2.89 -17.74
C ASP A 366 7.73 3.78 -16.53
N ALA A 367 6.91 4.82 -16.70
CA ALA A 367 6.42 5.67 -15.62
C ALA A 367 5.54 4.93 -14.59
N TRP A 368 5.01 3.77 -14.97
CA TRP A 368 4.27 2.84 -14.10
C TRP A 368 5.13 1.65 -13.64
N LEU A 369 6.33 1.54 -14.16
CA LEU A 369 7.34 0.55 -13.80
C LEU A 369 8.61 1.30 -13.44
N ALA A 370 8.50 2.30 -12.56
CA ALA A 370 9.51 3.37 -12.46
C ALA A 370 10.89 2.88 -11.98
N ASP A 371 10.99 1.68 -11.41
CA ASP A 371 12.28 1.07 -11.06
C ASP A 371 12.99 0.47 -12.29
N THR A 372 12.35 0.45 -13.47
CA THR A 372 12.92 -0.03 -14.74
C THR A 372 14.28 0.60 -15.04
N ILE A 373 14.48 1.89 -14.76
CA ILE A 373 15.77 2.57 -14.95
C ILE A 373 16.85 2.00 -14.02
N LEU A 374 16.54 1.86 -12.72
CA LEU A 374 17.48 1.31 -11.74
C LEU A 374 17.79 -0.17 -12.05
N GLU A 375 16.77 -0.91 -12.47
CA GLU A 375 16.82 -2.31 -12.90
C GLU A 375 17.30 -2.49 -14.35
N ARG A 376 17.65 -1.38 -15.02
CA ARG A 376 18.23 -1.29 -16.36
C ARG A 376 17.42 -1.99 -17.45
N ASN A 377 16.10 -2.00 -17.34
CA ASN A 377 15.16 -2.55 -18.33
C ASN A 377 15.38 -4.05 -18.59
N ARG A 378 15.82 -4.81 -17.58
CA ARG A 378 16.29 -6.20 -17.72
C ARG A 378 15.25 -7.27 -17.38
N TRP A 379 13.97 -6.95 -17.47
CA TRP A 379 12.92 -7.84 -16.97
C TRP A 379 12.67 -9.01 -17.92
N SER A 380 12.14 -10.10 -17.37
CA SER A 380 11.66 -11.23 -18.17
C SER A 380 10.26 -10.93 -18.68
N THR A 381 9.96 -11.35 -19.91
CA THR A 381 8.67 -11.09 -20.56
C THR A 381 8.14 -12.32 -21.27
N VAL A 382 6.81 -12.43 -21.34
CA VAL A 382 6.09 -13.55 -21.97
C VAL A 382 4.90 -13.00 -22.76
N ILE A 383 4.66 -13.52 -23.97
CA ILE A 383 3.38 -13.31 -24.67
C ILE A 383 2.33 -14.22 -24.03
N ALA A 384 1.53 -13.68 -23.12
CA ALA A 384 0.67 -14.44 -22.21
C ALA A 384 -0.41 -15.27 -22.92
N ASN A 385 -0.91 -14.80 -24.07
CA ASN A 385 -1.90 -15.51 -24.89
C ASN A 385 -1.28 -16.61 -25.78
N ARG A 386 0.05 -16.69 -25.88
CA ARG A 386 0.83 -17.62 -26.71
C ARG A 386 2.16 -18.00 -26.04
N ALA A 387 2.11 -18.38 -24.78
CA ALA A 387 3.25 -18.47 -23.87
C ALA A 387 4.21 -19.64 -24.14
N ASP A 388 3.82 -20.62 -24.96
CA ASP A 388 4.66 -21.72 -25.43
C ASP A 388 5.29 -21.47 -26.82
N SER A 389 5.02 -20.32 -27.43
CA SER A 389 5.57 -19.99 -28.74
C SER A 389 7.08 -19.71 -28.65
N PRO A 390 7.90 -20.30 -29.54
CA PRO A 390 9.35 -20.14 -29.48
C PRO A 390 9.74 -18.69 -29.79
N SER A 391 10.74 -18.16 -29.05
CA SER A 391 11.29 -16.84 -29.34
C SER A 391 12.05 -16.84 -30.66
N THR A 392 11.64 -15.98 -31.60
CA THR A 392 12.20 -15.92 -32.97
C THR A 392 12.87 -14.60 -33.29
N GLN A 393 12.70 -13.57 -32.46
CA GLN A 393 13.19 -12.22 -32.71
C GLN A 393 13.56 -11.50 -31.41
N CYS A 394 14.51 -10.56 -31.50
CA CYS A 394 14.82 -9.60 -30.44
C CYS A 394 14.14 -8.28 -30.80
N VAL A 395 13.35 -7.75 -29.88
CA VAL A 395 12.59 -6.50 -30.06
C VAL A 395 12.74 -5.62 -28.83
N GLN A 396 12.45 -4.33 -28.99
CA GLN A 396 12.36 -3.40 -27.87
C GLN A 396 10.89 -3.22 -27.49
N ILE A 397 10.55 -3.48 -26.23
CA ILE A 397 9.21 -3.20 -25.69
C ILE A 397 9.21 -1.77 -25.16
N VAL A 398 8.32 -0.95 -25.69
CA VAL A 398 8.21 0.47 -25.34
C VAL A 398 6.79 0.81 -24.89
N GLY A 399 6.70 1.83 -24.04
CA GLY A 399 5.43 2.37 -23.56
C GLY A 399 4.88 3.50 -24.44
N ARG A 400 3.97 4.29 -23.85
CA ARG A 400 3.12 5.26 -24.54
C ARG A 400 3.38 6.73 -24.22
N THR A 401 4.40 7.04 -23.41
CA THR A 401 4.73 8.42 -23.04
C THR A 401 5.64 9.08 -24.09
N CYS A 402 5.93 10.38 -23.90
CA CYS A 402 6.83 11.12 -24.78
C CYS A 402 8.31 11.01 -24.39
N ALA A 403 8.63 10.28 -23.31
CA ALA A 403 10.00 9.93 -22.95
C ALA A 403 10.51 8.80 -23.87
N PRO A 404 11.78 8.37 -23.79
CA PRO A 404 12.22 7.16 -24.47
C PRO A 404 11.34 5.94 -24.15
N ASP A 405 10.77 5.90 -22.94
CA ASP A 405 9.75 4.94 -22.49
C ASP A 405 10.12 3.48 -22.82
N ILE A 406 11.37 3.13 -22.53
CA ILE A 406 11.92 1.80 -22.82
C ILE A 406 11.66 0.92 -21.61
N ILE A 407 10.79 -0.08 -21.76
CA ILE A 407 10.43 -1.00 -20.68
C ILE A 407 11.38 -2.19 -20.64
N VAL A 408 11.61 -2.82 -21.80
CA VAL A 408 12.62 -3.87 -21.98
C VAL A 408 13.38 -3.60 -23.27
N ALA A 409 14.70 -3.43 -23.16
CA ALA A 409 15.55 -3.03 -24.27
C ALA A 409 15.78 -4.15 -25.30
N ASP A 410 15.87 -5.39 -24.81
CA ASP A 410 16.32 -6.57 -25.56
C ASP A 410 15.40 -7.79 -25.28
N ALA A 411 14.11 -7.65 -25.59
CA ALA A 411 13.12 -8.70 -25.37
C ALA A 411 13.18 -9.77 -26.47
N TRP A 412 13.51 -11.00 -26.10
CA TRP A 412 13.46 -12.17 -26.99
C TRP A 412 12.07 -12.79 -26.96
N LEU A 413 11.29 -12.54 -28.01
CA LEU A 413 9.88 -12.90 -28.09
C LEU A 413 9.57 -13.70 -29.38
N PRO A 414 8.44 -14.43 -29.42
CA PRO A 414 7.90 -14.95 -30.67
C PRO A 414 7.52 -13.81 -31.62
N ALA A 415 7.03 -14.14 -32.81
CA ALA A 415 6.40 -13.18 -33.71
C ALA A 415 5.24 -12.45 -32.99
N VAL A 416 5.44 -11.17 -32.65
CA VAL A 416 4.47 -10.32 -31.92
C VAL A 416 3.44 -9.73 -32.89
N ASN A 417 2.19 -9.65 -32.45
CA ASN A 417 1.06 -9.05 -33.16
C ASN A 417 0.39 -7.97 -32.30
N ALA A 418 -0.26 -7.00 -32.94
CA ALA A 418 -1.17 -6.09 -32.24
C ALA A 418 -2.29 -6.87 -31.55
N GLY A 419 -2.63 -6.49 -30.33
CA GLY A 419 -3.58 -7.18 -29.47
C GLY A 419 -3.02 -8.35 -28.66
N ASP A 420 -1.74 -8.72 -28.83
CA ASP A 420 -1.10 -9.66 -27.90
C ASP A 420 -1.03 -9.07 -26.49
N ILE A 421 -1.11 -9.94 -25.48
CA ILE A 421 -0.94 -9.56 -24.08
C ILE A 421 0.49 -9.90 -23.67
N ILE A 422 1.26 -8.90 -23.27
CA ILE A 422 2.60 -9.06 -22.71
C ILE A 422 2.49 -9.09 -21.19
N ALA A 423 3.01 -10.15 -20.58
CA ALA A 423 3.27 -10.20 -19.15
C ALA A 423 4.74 -9.88 -18.90
N ILE A 424 4.99 -8.82 -18.15
CA ILE A 424 6.31 -8.46 -17.64
C ILE A 424 6.39 -9.06 -16.23
N LEU A 425 7.44 -9.82 -15.95
CA LEU A 425 7.54 -10.63 -14.73
C LEU A 425 8.30 -9.90 -13.61
N ASP A 426 8.14 -10.38 -12.38
CA ASP A 426 8.88 -9.96 -11.19
C ASP A 426 8.59 -8.51 -10.74
N THR A 427 7.35 -8.08 -10.93
CA THR A 427 6.91 -6.68 -10.82
C THR A 427 6.23 -6.35 -9.49
N GLY A 428 6.13 -7.32 -8.58
CA GLY A 428 5.39 -7.15 -7.32
C GLY A 428 6.05 -6.22 -6.31
N ALA A 429 7.32 -5.84 -6.54
CA ALA A 429 8.11 -4.95 -5.70
C ALA A 429 8.47 -3.65 -6.42
N TYR A 430 8.26 -2.51 -5.76
CA TYR A 430 8.67 -1.14 -6.12
C TYR A 430 7.99 -0.50 -7.34
N GLN A 431 7.34 -1.28 -8.19
CA GLN A 431 6.80 -0.76 -9.46
C GLN A 431 5.57 0.12 -9.23
N GLU A 432 4.51 -0.47 -8.70
CA GLU A 432 3.27 0.26 -8.37
C GLU A 432 3.53 1.36 -7.32
N ALA A 433 4.44 1.12 -6.37
CA ALA A 433 4.78 2.08 -5.32
C ALA A 433 5.47 3.34 -5.87
N CYS A 434 6.24 3.21 -6.95
CA CYS A 434 6.94 4.31 -7.60
C CYS A 434 6.20 4.84 -8.85
N ALA A 435 5.01 4.34 -9.16
CA ALA A 435 4.26 4.75 -10.34
C ALA A 435 3.85 6.24 -10.27
N SER A 436 3.97 6.94 -11.40
CA SER A 436 3.67 8.37 -11.52
C SER A 436 2.60 8.65 -12.57
N ASN A 437 2.04 9.86 -12.53
CA ASN A 437 1.14 10.39 -13.56
C ASN A 437 1.90 11.18 -14.64
N PHE A 438 3.11 10.73 -15.03
CA PHE A 438 3.84 11.36 -16.13
C PHE A 438 2.96 11.37 -17.40
N ASN A 439 3.02 12.48 -18.15
CA ASN A 439 2.08 12.80 -19.24
C ASN A 439 0.59 12.88 -18.81
N SER A 440 0.31 13.11 -17.53
CA SER A 440 -1.05 13.10 -16.94
C SER A 440 -1.79 11.78 -17.18
N LEU A 441 -1.06 10.68 -17.36
CA LEU A 441 -1.67 9.38 -17.57
C LEU A 441 -2.19 8.81 -16.23
N PRO A 442 -3.44 8.32 -16.16
CA PRO A 442 -3.97 7.70 -14.94
C PRO A 442 -3.24 6.40 -14.60
N ARG A 443 -2.91 6.18 -13.33
CA ARG A 443 -2.21 4.96 -12.90
C ARG A 443 -3.06 3.70 -13.09
N PRO A 444 -2.42 2.55 -13.39
CA PRO A 444 -3.12 1.28 -13.65
C PRO A 444 -3.91 0.75 -12.45
N ALA A 445 -4.80 -0.21 -12.72
CA ALA A 445 -5.47 -0.99 -11.69
C ALA A 445 -4.56 -2.10 -11.14
N SER A 446 -4.92 -2.65 -9.98
CA SER A 446 -4.24 -3.78 -9.35
C SER A 446 -5.22 -4.85 -8.91
N VAL A 447 -4.89 -6.09 -9.24
CA VAL A 447 -5.69 -7.30 -8.95
C VAL A 447 -4.88 -8.27 -8.10
N LEU A 448 -5.55 -8.87 -7.13
CA LEU A 448 -5.06 -9.98 -6.34
C LEU A 448 -5.65 -11.28 -6.89
N VAL A 449 -4.85 -12.32 -7.06
CA VAL A 449 -5.31 -13.65 -7.44
C VAL A 449 -5.07 -14.65 -6.31
N CYS A 450 -6.02 -15.58 -6.14
CA CYS A 450 -5.98 -16.65 -5.14
C CYS A 450 -6.70 -17.90 -5.69
N GLY A 451 -5.93 -18.92 -6.06
CA GLY A 451 -6.36 -20.07 -6.85
C GLY A 451 -6.94 -19.63 -8.19
N ALA A 452 -8.26 -19.86 -8.35
CA ALA A 452 -9.02 -19.52 -9.55
C ALA A 452 -9.84 -18.22 -9.41
N ARG A 453 -9.63 -17.45 -8.33
CA ARG A 453 -10.31 -16.19 -8.07
C ARG A 453 -9.39 -15.01 -8.32
N ALA A 454 -9.94 -13.94 -8.86
CA ALA A 454 -9.28 -12.67 -9.07
C ALA A 454 -10.15 -11.55 -8.51
N GLU A 455 -9.56 -10.64 -7.73
CA GLU A 455 -10.27 -9.54 -7.08
C GLU A 455 -9.52 -8.21 -7.28
N LEU A 456 -10.27 -7.17 -7.63
CA LEU A 456 -9.74 -5.82 -7.72
C LEU A 456 -9.38 -5.29 -6.32
N ILE A 457 -8.11 -4.99 -6.09
CA ILE A 457 -7.61 -4.45 -4.82
C ILE A 457 -7.25 -2.96 -4.91
N ARG A 458 -7.13 -2.44 -6.12
CA ARG A 458 -6.99 -1.01 -6.42
C ARG A 458 -7.56 -0.74 -7.80
N ARG A 459 -8.54 0.17 -7.90
CA ARG A 459 -9.07 0.60 -9.21
C ARG A 459 -8.02 1.43 -9.96
N ALA A 460 -8.09 1.42 -11.28
CA ALA A 460 -7.36 2.41 -12.08
C ALA A 460 -7.81 3.82 -11.70
N GLU A 461 -6.89 4.77 -11.85
CA GLU A 461 -7.24 6.18 -11.78
C GLU A 461 -8.08 6.57 -12.99
N THR A 462 -8.95 7.55 -12.77
CA THR A 462 -9.66 8.30 -13.79
C THR A 462 -8.90 9.58 -14.10
N ILE A 463 -9.32 10.31 -15.15
CA ILE A 463 -8.75 11.63 -15.43
C ILE A 463 -9.03 12.60 -14.26
N GLU A 464 -10.19 12.46 -13.63
CA GLU A 464 -10.59 13.25 -12.47
C GLU A 464 -9.65 13.02 -11.27
N ASP A 465 -9.20 11.78 -11.03
CA ASP A 465 -8.24 11.48 -9.96
C ASP A 465 -6.89 12.17 -10.19
N VAL A 466 -6.44 12.22 -11.45
CA VAL A 466 -5.17 12.87 -11.83
C VAL A 466 -5.19 14.35 -11.46
N PHE A 467 -6.33 15.02 -11.64
CA PHE A 467 -6.50 16.45 -11.41
C PHE A 467 -7.16 16.81 -10.07
N ALA A 468 -7.48 15.83 -9.22
CA ALA A 468 -8.25 16.05 -7.98
C ALA A 468 -7.60 17.00 -6.96
N ARG A 469 -6.30 17.30 -7.11
CA ARG A 469 -5.53 18.20 -6.23
C ARG A 469 -5.28 19.57 -6.85
N GLU A 470 -5.66 19.76 -8.11
CA GLU A 470 -5.45 21.01 -8.82
C GLU A 470 -6.50 22.04 -8.42
N ILE A 471 -6.08 23.29 -8.20
CA ILE A 471 -6.95 24.41 -7.86
C ILE A 471 -6.69 25.53 -8.86
N ILE A 472 -7.73 25.96 -9.57
CA ILE A 472 -7.67 27.17 -10.40
C ILE A 472 -7.96 28.37 -9.49
N PRO A 473 -7.03 29.34 -9.34
CA PRO A 473 -7.28 30.53 -8.54
C PRO A 473 -8.47 31.34 -9.05
N ALA A 474 -9.30 31.84 -8.13
CA ALA A 474 -10.49 32.62 -8.46
C ALA A 474 -10.20 33.82 -9.37
N ALA A 475 -9.04 34.48 -9.20
CA ALA A 475 -8.64 35.62 -10.03
C ALA A 475 -8.42 35.29 -11.52
N LEU A 476 -8.23 34.01 -11.87
CA LEU A 476 -8.09 33.54 -13.25
C LEU A 476 -9.40 33.00 -13.84
N SER A 477 -10.43 32.86 -13.00
CA SER A 477 -11.78 32.48 -13.42
C SER A 477 -12.46 33.75 -13.89
N GLY A 478 -12.57 33.95 -15.21
CA GLY A 478 -13.09 35.20 -15.81
C GLY A 478 -14.36 35.71 -15.12
N SER A 479 -14.42 37.02 -14.91
CA SER A 479 -15.51 37.71 -14.23
C SER A 479 -16.83 37.55 -14.98
N GLU A 480 -17.60 36.53 -14.64
CA GLU A 480 -19.03 36.60 -14.77
C GLU A 480 -19.58 36.74 -13.35
N GLU A 481 -20.38 37.79 -13.10
CA GLU A 481 -21.19 37.95 -11.90
C GLU A 481 -22.28 36.85 -11.89
N ARG A 482 -21.87 35.60 -11.75
CA ARG A 482 -22.74 34.48 -11.42
C ARG A 482 -22.69 34.29 -9.92
N ILE A 483 -23.80 33.83 -9.35
CA ILE A 483 -23.78 33.26 -8.01
C ILE A 483 -22.81 32.07 -8.04
N ALA A 484 -21.62 32.25 -7.49
CA ALA A 484 -20.61 31.21 -7.38
C ALA A 484 -20.93 30.32 -6.19
N VAL A 485 -21.90 29.42 -6.36
CA VAL A 485 -22.16 28.37 -5.36
C VAL A 485 -20.94 27.45 -5.35
N THR A 486 -20.16 27.49 -4.27
CA THR A 486 -18.93 26.69 -4.12
C THR A 486 -19.21 25.30 -3.57
N ALA A 487 -20.25 25.15 -2.74
CA ALA A 487 -20.71 23.89 -2.17
C ALA A 487 -22.12 24.03 -1.58
N LEU A 488 -22.75 22.89 -1.29
CA LEU A 488 -23.87 22.81 -0.35
C LEU A 488 -23.29 22.85 1.08
N ASP A 489 -23.60 23.88 1.86
CA ASP A 489 -23.08 24.03 3.22
C ASP A 489 -23.81 23.12 4.21
N HIS A 490 -25.13 23.27 4.34
CA HIS A 490 -25.98 22.45 5.20
C HIS A 490 -27.39 22.28 4.62
N VAL A 491 -28.10 21.26 5.11
CA VAL A 491 -29.54 21.10 4.93
C VAL A 491 -30.19 21.27 6.30
N SER A 492 -31.21 22.12 6.39
CA SER A 492 -31.87 22.43 7.66
C SER A 492 -33.24 21.75 7.76
N VAL A 493 -33.53 21.14 8.90
CA VAL A 493 -34.81 20.51 9.25
C VAL A 493 -35.39 21.24 10.46
N THR A 494 -36.58 21.82 10.29
CA THR A 494 -37.32 22.39 11.41
C THR A 494 -38.04 21.27 12.18
N THR A 495 -37.85 21.26 13.50
CA THR A 495 -38.33 20.25 14.44
C THR A 495 -39.22 20.90 15.49
N ALA A 496 -40.19 20.18 16.03
CA ALA A 496 -40.99 20.70 17.14
C ALA A 496 -40.29 20.51 18.50
N SER A 497 -39.26 19.66 18.58
CA SER A 497 -38.41 19.50 19.75
C SER A 497 -37.03 19.01 19.35
N LEU A 498 -36.01 19.84 19.58
CA LEU A 498 -34.62 19.56 19.25
C LEU A 498 -34.13 18.30 19.97
N GLU A 499 -34.44 18.15 21.26
CA GLU A 499 -34.00 17.00 22.06
C GLU A 499 -34.63 15.69 21.58
N ARG A 500 -35.92 15.71 21.20
CA ARG A 500 -36.57 14.52 20.63
C ARG A 500 -35.93 14.11 19.30
N SER A 501 -35.64 15.08 18.45
CA SER A 501 -35.04 14.81 17.13
C SER A 501 -33.58 14.39 17.26
N LEU A 502 -32.84 14.91 18.24
CA LEU A 502 -31.48 14.43 18.55
C LEU A 502 -31.47 12.95 18.95
N VAL A 503 -32.46 12.45 19.70
CA VAL A 503 -32.53 11.00 19.98
C VAL A 503 -32.60 10.19 18.68
N PHE A 504 -33.38 10.64 17.70
CA PHE A 504 -33.46 9.98 16.41
C PHE A 504 -32.16 10.09 15.60
N TYR A 505 -31.68 11.31 15.33
CA TYR A 505 -30.54 11.50 14.44
C TYR A 505 -29.20 11.10 15.07
N ARG A 506 -28.97 11.39 16.36
CA ARG A 506 -27.72 11.07 17.06
C ARG A 506 -27.69 9.61 17.53
N ASP A 507 -28.73 9.16 18.22
CA ASP A 507 -28.66 7.88 18.94
C ASP A 507 -29.16 6.68 18.10
N ILE A 508 -30.12 6.90 17.20
CA ILE A 508 -30.65 5.86 16.33
C ILE A 508 -29.86 5.80 15.02
N LEU A 509 -29.69 6.94 14.34
CA LEU A 509 -28.94 7.01 13.08
C LEU A 509 -27.42 7.15 13.25
N GLY A 510 -26.94 7.52 14.44
CA GLY A 510 -25.49 7.56 14.73
C GLY A 510 -24.79 8.82 14.24
N LEU A 511 -25.51 9.93 14.00
CA LEU A 511 -24.90 11.17 13.51
C LEU A 511 -24.30 11.98 14.67
N PRO A 512 -22.98 12.27 14.66
CA PRO A 512 -22.36 13.04 15.74
C PRO A 512 -22.81 14.50 15.73
N VAL A 513 -23.14 15.02 16.91
CA VAL A 513 -23.40 16.46 17.11
C VAL A 513 -22.07 17.20 17.05
N ARG A 514 -21.96 18.14 16.11
CA ARG A 514 -20.82 19.03 15.94
C ARG A 514 -20.93 20.26 16.84
N ALA A 515 -22.10 20.90 16.84
CA ALA A 515 -22.36 22.12 17.58
C ALA A 515 -23.86 22.24 17.93
N ARG A 516 -24.19 23.09 18.91
CA ARG A 516 -25.57 23.45 19.25
C ARG A 516 -25.61 24.84 19.89
N GLY A 517 -26.75 25.52 19.77
CA GLY A 517 -26.93 26.87 20.29
C GLY A 517 -28.40 27.29 20.41
N GLU A 518 -28.60 28.51 20.90
CA GLU A 518 -29.89 29.21 20.97
C GLU A 518 -29.66 30.63 20.47
N GLU A 519 -30.49 31.07 19.52
CA GLU A 519 -30.39 32.38 18.87
C GLU A 519 -31.66 33.20 19.09
N ARG A 520 -31.48 34.50 19.36
CA ARG A 520 -32.57 35.46 19.60
C ARG A 520 -32.30 36.77 18.85
N GLY A 521 -33.13 37.08 17.85
CA GLY A 521 -33.05 38.32 17.09
C GLY A 521 -31.75 38.47 16.28
N GLY A 522 -31.23 39.69 16.20
CA GLY A 522 -29.88 39.98 15.71
C GLY A 522 -29.65 39.81 14.20
N GLU A 523 -28.45 39.38 13.82
CA GLU A 523 -28.05 39.15 12.42
C GLU A 523 -28.83 38.00 11.78
N VAL A 524 -29.04 36.90 12.52
CA VAL A 524 -29.79 35.74 12.04
C VAL A 524 -31.24 36.12 11.71
N ALA A 525 -31.93 36.88 12.59
CA ALA A 525 -33.27 37.40 12.33
C ALA A 525 -33.36 38.26 11.05
N ARG A 526 -32.32 39.07 10.77
CA ARG A 526 -32.24 39.86 9.53
C ARG A 526 -32.00 39.00 8.30
N ILE A 527 -31.15 37.97 8.41
CA ILE A 527 -30.84 37.03 7.31
C ILE A 527 -32.09 36.23 6.92
N VAL A 528 -32.83 35.71 7.90
CA VAL A 528 -34.02 34.88 7.64
C VAL A 528 -35.31 35.69 7.43
N GLY A 529 -35.31 36.98 7.77
CA GLY A 529 -36.47 37.87 7.60
C GLY A 529 -37.57 37.71 8.66
N VAL A 530 -37.23 37.24 9.87
CA VAL A 530 -38.18 37.01 10.98
C VAL A 530 -37.81 37.90 12.17
N ALA A 531 -38.58 38.96 12.40
CA ALA A 531 -38.24 40.02 13.36
C ALA A 531 -38.11 39.53 14.83
N ASP A 532 -38.98 38.62 15.25
CA ASP A 532 -39.02 38.07 16.61
C ASP A 532 -38.44 36.64 16.67
N LEU A 533 -37.41 36.36 15.85
CA LEU A 533 -36.81 35.03 15.77
C LEU A 533 -36.25 34.59 17.13
N HIS A 534 -36.69 33.44 17.59
CA HIS A 534 -36.12 32.73 18.73
C HIS A 534 -36.08 31.24 18.40
N VAL A 535 -34.88 30.70 18.22
CA VAL A 535 -34.67 29.31 17.81
C VAL A 535 -33.58 28.64 18.63
N ARG A 536 -33.70 27.34 18.84
CA ARG A 536 -32.59 26.46 19.23
C ARG A 536 -32.14 25.67 18.02
N TRP A 537 -30.85 25.38 17.93
CA TRP A 537 -30.32 24.64 16.79
C TRP A 537 -29.24 23.63 17.18
N ALA A 538 -29.05 22.61 16.36
CA ALA A 538 -27.94 21.67 16.46
C ALA A 538 -27.46 21.23 15.07
N ASP A 539 -26.13 21.23 14.89
CA ASP A 539 -25.46 20.73 13.70
C ASP A 539 -25.03 19.27 13.89
N LEU A 540 -25.39 18.42 12.95
CA LEU A 540 -24.99 17.02 12.88
C LEU A 540 -24.04 16.82 11.69
N CYS A 541 -22.88 16.23 11.94
CA CYS A 541 -21.86 16.02 10.91
C CYS A 541 -22.06 14.68 10.20
N LEU A 542 -22.19 14.70 8.88
CA LEU A 542 -22.19 13.50 8.05
C LEU A 542 -20.73 13.02 7.83
N PRO A 543 -20.52 11.73 7.50
CA PRO A 543 -19.17 11.18 7.28
C PRO A 543 -18.36 11.87 6.17
N ASP A 544 -19.01 12.58 5.25
CA ASP A 544 -18.38 13.35 4.18
C ASP A 544 -18.28 14.86 4.48
N ALA A 545 -18.35 15.21 5.77
CA ALA A 545 -18.24 16.56 6.31
C ALA A 545 -19.41 17.52 5.98
N ARG A 546 -20.47 17.06 5.32
CA ARG A 546 -21.71 17.83 5.15
C ARG A 546 -22.51 17.92 6.45
N ILE A 547 -23.34 18.95 6.57
CA ILE A 547 -24.07 19.24 7.81
C ILE A 547 -25.58 19.02 7.61
N LEU A 548 -26.19 18.32 8.56
CA LEU A 548 -27.64 18.33 8.78
C LEU A 548 -27.93 19.19 10.01
N GLU A 549 -28.56 20.33 9.80
CA GLU A 549 -28.95 21.26 10.86
C GLU A 549 -30.38 20.95 11.33
N LEU A 550 -30.60 20.91 12.63
CA LEU A 550 -31.91 20.82 13.25
C LEU A 550 -32.26 22.16 13.89
N ILE A 551 -33.45 22.70 13.63
CA ILE A 551 -33.93 23.97 14.19
C ILE A 551 -35.23 23.76 14.95
N GLU A 552 -35.30 24.17 16.21
CA GLU A 552 -36.53 24.25 17.02
C GLU A 552 -36.93 25.72 17.20
N PRO A 553 -38.06 26.18 16.62
CA PRO A 553 -38.65 27.48 16.95
C PRO A 553 -39.15 27.47 18.39
N VAL A 554 -38.62 28.38 19.23
CA VAL A 554 -38.98 28.45 20.65
C VAL A 554 -40.30 29.18 20.86
N HIS A 555 -40.66 30.12 19.98
CA HIS A 555 -41.93 30.87 20.02
C HIS A 555 -42.61 30.84 18.63
N GLY A 556 -43.94 30.64 18.58
CA GLY A 556 -44.72 30.63 17.33
C GLY A 556 -45.89 29.64 17.35
N SER A 557 -46.82 29.75 16.40
CA SER A 557 -47.86 28.74 16.20
C SER A 557 -47.26 27.49 15.55
N HIS A 558 -47.20 26.37 16.28
CA HIS A 558 -46.91 25.07 15.67
C HIS A 558 -48.12 24.67 14.83
N VAL A 559 -47.92 24.59 13.52
CA VAL A 559 -48.86 23.90 12.65
C VAL A 559 -48.40 22.45 12.61
N ASP A 560 -49.24 21.54 13.09
CA ASP A 560 -48.97 20.12 12.99
C ASP A 560 -49.16 19.71 11.53
N VAL A 561 -48.05 19.67 10.80
CA VAL A 561 -48.03 19.21 9.41
C VAL A 561 -47.58 17.76 9.46
N ALA A 562 -48.43 16.84 9.00
CA ALA A 562 -48.05 15.46 8.70
C ALA A 562 -47.94 15.30 7.17
N PRO A 563 -46.91 15.88 6.53
CA PRO A 563 -46.84 15.92 5.08
C PRO A 563 -46.57 14.50 4.55
N ASP A 564 -47.45 14.03 3.67
CA ASP A 564 -47.16 12.87 2.82
C ASP A 564 -46.06 13.25 1.82
N ILE A 565 -45.27 12.28 1.33
CA ILE A 565 -44.20 12.50 0.34
C ILE A 565 -44.69 13.17 -0.96
N ARG A 566 -46.00 13.09 -1.25
CA ARG A 566 -46.66 13.74 -2.40
C ARG A 566 -47.04 15.20 -2.12
N THR A 567 -46.89 15.68 -0.89
CA THR A 567 -47.26 17.04 -0.49
C THR A 567 -46.20 18.01 -1.01
N PRO A 568 -46.56 19.01 -1.84
CA PRO A 568 -45.61 20.04 -2.27
C PRO A 568 -45.01 20.75 -1.06
N GLY A 569 -43.68 20.87 -1.02
CA GLY A 569 -42.94 21.44 0.11
C GLY A 569 -42.66 20.47 1.26
N ALA A 570 -42.99 19.18 1.13
CA ALA A 570 -42.58 18.16 2.10
C ALA A 570 -41.06 18.01 2.13
N THR A 571 -40.46 18.07 3.32
CA THR A 571 -39.04 17.82 3.51
C THR A 571 -38.73 16.34 3.32
N HIS A 572 -37.73 16.06 2.47
CA HIS A 572 -37.22 14.72 2.21
C HIS A 572 -35.69 14.74 2.36
N VAL A 573 -35.17 13.93 3.29
CA VAL A 573 -33.73 13.76 3.51
C VAL A 573 -33.33 12.34 3.12
N ALA A 574 -32.45 12.22 2.13
CA ALA A 574 -31.92 10.94 1.68
C ALA A 574 -30.49 10.72 2.19
N LEU A 575 -30.28 9.62 2.90
CA LEU A 575 -29.02 9.28 3.54
C LEU A 575 -28.46 7.97 2.98
N ARG A 576 -27.18 7.99 2.62
CA ARG A 576 -26.47 6.79 2.16
C ARG A 576 -26.08 5.93 3.36
N VAL A 577 -26.42 4.65 3.31
CA VAL A 577 -26.03 3.65 4.30
C VAL A 577 -25.17 2.56 3.67
N LYS A 578 -24.28 1.98 4.47
CA LYS A 578 -23.42 0.86 4.03
C LYS A 578 -24.20 -0.45 3.87
N ASP A 579 -25.25 -0.63 4.67
CA ASP A 579 -26.09 -1.82 4.70
C ASP A 579 -27.52 -1.40 5.05
N ALA A 580 -28.40 -1.36 4.06
CA ALA A 580 -29.78 -0.96 4.25
C ALA A 580 -30.56 -1.97 5.11
N GLN A 581 -30.17 -3.25 5.10
CA GLN A 581 -30.81 -4.28 5.91
C GLN A 581 -30.47 -4.15 7.40
N ALA A 582 -29.21 -3.83 7.71
CA ALA A 582 -28.80 -3.53 9.08
C ALA A 582 -29.48 -2.27 9.62
N ALA A 583 -29.55 -1.20 8.80
CA ALA A 583 -30.24 0.03 9.16
C ALA A 583 -31.73 -0.21 9.42
N TYR A 584 -32.40 -0.98 8.55
CA TYR A 584 -33.80 -1.38 8.72
C TYR A 584 -34.03 -2.09 10.06
N ARG A 585 -33.23 -3.12 10.38
CA ARG A 585 -33.35 -3.85 11.66
C ARG A 585 -33.16 -2.93 12.87
N ARG A 586 -32.20 -2.01 12.80
CA ARG A 586 -31.92 -1.04 13.87
C ARG A 586 -33.14 -0.14 14.12
N LEU A 587 -33.74 0.41 13.06
CA LEU A 587 -34.92 1.27 13.15
C LEU A 587 -36.13 0.54 13.74
N VAL A 588 -36.41 -0.68 13.25
CA VAL A 588 -37.49 -1.52 13.78
C VAL A 588 -37.26 -1.83 15.27
N SER A 589 -36.03 -2.17 15.66
CA SER A 589 -35.70 -2.44 17.08
C SER A 589 -35.85 -1.22 17.99
N ALA A 590 -35.72 -0.02 17.43
CA ALA A 590 -35.88 1.24 18.14
C ALA A 590 -37.34 1.74 18.14
N GLY A 591 -38.27 0.97 17.56
CA GLY A 591 -39.70 1.33 17.49
C GLY A 591 -40.01 2.42 16.47
N VAL A 592 -39.11 2.69 15.51
CA VAL A 592 -39.33 3.69 14.46
C VAL A 592 -40.17 3.10 13.33
N PRO A 593 -41.23 3.80 12.86
CA PRO A 593 -42.06 3.33 11.76
C PRO A 593 -41.32 3.33 10.42
N VAL A 594 -41.28 2.17 9.78
CA VAL A 594 -40.71 1.96 8.43
C VAL A 594 -41.83 1.70 7.42
N ARG A 595 -41.73 2.28 6.21
CA ARG A 595 -42.77 2.16 5.18
C ARG A 595 -42.72 0.83 4.42
N SER A 596 -41.54 0.25 4.29
CA SER A 596 -41.31 -1.05 3.65
C SER A 596 -40.02 -1.67 4.17
N GLU A 597 -39.84 -2.96 3.90
CA GLU A 597 -38.50 -3.56 3.90
C GLU A 597 -37.62 -2.92 2.81
N PRO A 598 -36.28 -3.02 2.91
CA PRO A 598 -35.36 -2.57 1.86
C PRO A 598 -35.66 -3.20 0.49
N VAL A 599 -35.96 -2.38 -0.51
CA VAL A 599 -36.32 -2.79 -1.87
C VAL A 599 -35.14 -2.56 -2.81
N VAL A 600 -34.79 -3.58 -3.59
CA VAL A 600 -33.80 -3.46 -4.67
C VAL A 600 -34.46 -2.91 -5.93
N LEU A 601 -33.96 -1.78 -6.44
CA LEU A 601 -34.47 -1.11 -7.62
C LEU A 601 -33.95 -1.78 -8.90
N THR A 602 -34.84 -2.39 -9.67
CA THR A 602 -34.48 -3.13 -10.89
C THR A 602 -34.89 -2.45 -12.19
N GLY A 603 -35.86 -1.51 -12.15
CA GLY A 603 -36.44 -0.86 -13.34
C GLY A 603 -36.28 0.66 -13.40
N SER A 604 -35.62 1.29 -12.43
CA SER A 604 -35.49 2.75 -12.33
C SER A 604 -34.20 3.22 -12.99
N ALA A 605 -34.30 3.88 -14.16
CA ALA A 605 -33.15 4.45 -14.87
C ALA A 605 -32.36 5.41 -13.94
N GLY A 606 -31.04 5.21 -13.84
CA GLY A 606 -30.15 5.97 -12.95
C GLY A 606 -30.07 5.47 -11.49
N TRP A 607 -30.96 4.57 -11.08
CA TRP A 607 -31.02 4.02 -9.71
C TRP A 607 -30.96 2.49 -9.68
N GLN A 608 -30.69 1.87 -10.83
CA GLN A 608 -30.65 0.43 -10.97
C GLN A 608 -29.58 -0.17 -10.04
N GLY A 609 -29.98 -1.22 -9.33
CA GLY A 609 -29.14 -1.90 -8.37
C GLY A 609 -29.28 -1.37 -6.96
N ALA A 610 -29.60 -0.09 -6.72
CA ALA A 610 -29.70 0.44 -5.37
C ALA A 610 -30.77 -0.26 -4.53
N ARG A 611 -30.51 -0.42 -3.22
CA ARG A 611 -31.49 -0.92 -2.24
C ARG A 611 -31.90 0.24 -1.35
N CYS A 612 -33.19 0.57 -1.34
CA CYS A 612 -33.70 1.70 -0.58
C CYS A 612 -34.96 1.36 0.22
N PHE A 613 -35.20 2.11 1.29
CA PHE A 613 -36.46 2.13 2.02
C PHE A 613 -36.66 3.49 2.69
N TYR A 614 -37.88 3.74 3.12
CA TYR A 614 -38.29 4.99 3.76
C TYR A 614 -38.72 4.76 5.21
N THR A 615 -38.35 5.72 6.06
CA THR A 615 -38.82 5.87 7.45
C THR A 615 -39.26 7.31 7.67
N THR A 616 -39.84 7.62 8.83
CA THR A 616 -40.11 9.00 9.24
C THR A 616 -39.36 9.34 10.51
N ASP A 617 -38.93 10.59 10.62
CA ASP A 617 -38.39 11.12 11.88
C ASP A 617 -39.53 11.48 12.86
N PRO A 618 -39.22 11.94 14.10
CA PRO A 618 -40.23 12.27 15.11
C PRO A 618 -41.18 13.42 14.74
N ASP A 619 -40.85 14.23 13.74
CA ASP A 619 -41.64 15.38 13.27
C ASP A 619 -42.31 15.09 11.91
N GLY A 620 -42.22 13.85 11.42
CA GLY A 620 -42.87 13.42 10.18
C GLY A 620 -42.06 13.68 8.91
N VAL A 621 -40.80 14.11 9.02
CA VAL A 621 -39.90 14.28 7.87
C VAL A 621 -39.63 12.92 7.23
N THR A 622 -39.71 12.86 5.91
CA THR A 622 -39.42 11.63 5.18
C THR A 622 -37.92 11.41 5.12
N ILE A 623 -37.47 10.26 5.64
CA ILE A 623 -36.07 9.85 5.62
C ILE A 623 -35.92 8.64 4.70
N GLU A 624 -35.15 8.80 3.63
CA GLU A 624 -34.76 7.70 2.74
C GLU A 624 -33.40 7.16 3.15
N LEU A 625 -33.29 5.84 3.23
CA LEU A 625 -32.01 5.16 3.46
C LEU A 625 -31.67 4.33 2.24
N ILE A 626 -30.56 4.67 1.61
CA ILE A 626 -30.12 4.06 0.34
C ILE A 626 -28.74 3.41 0.46
N GLU A 627 -28.70 2.13 0.10
CA GLU A 627 -27.49 1.34 -0.11
C GLU A 627 -27.26 1.23 -1.61
N TRP A 628 -26.08 1.64 -2.07
CA TRP A 628 -25.65 1.42 -3.45
C TRP A 628 -24.77 0.19 -3.51
N PHE A 629 -25.18 -0.83 -4.26
CA PHE A 629 -24.28 -1.93 -4.60
C PHE A 629 -23.37 -1.40 -5.68
N SER A 630 -22.07 -1.59 -5.52
CA SER A 630 -21.20 -1.63 -6.68
C SER A 630 -21.72 -2.74 -7.57
N ALA A 631 -22.41 -2.39 -8.65
CA ALA A 631 -22.56 -3.33 -9.75
C ALA A 631 -21.14 -3.77 -10.14
N LEU A 632 -20.96 -5.08 -10.25
CA LEU A 632 -19.87 -5.72 -10.97
C LEU A 632 -19.27 -4.81 -12.04
N GLY A 633 -17.97 -4.50 -11.93
CA GLY A 633 -17.05 -4.39 -13.07
C GLY A 633 -17.45 -3.60 -14.33
N SER A 634 -18.24 -2.52 -14.26
CA SER A 634 -18.37 -1.59 -15.40
C SER A 634 -18.29 -0.15 -14.93
N SER A 635 -17.45 0.65 -15.59
CA SER A 635 -17.31 2.08 -15.35
C SER A 635 -18.68 2.77 -15.38
N ALA A 636 -19.09 3.33 -14.25
CA ALA A 636 -20.10 4.38 -14.26
C ALA A 636 -19.39 5.69 -14.63
N ALA A 637 -19.14 5.87 -15.92
CA ALA A 637 -19.05 7.21 -16.46
C ALA A 637 -20.43 7.89 -16.31
N ALA A 638 -20.40 9.12 -15.82
CA ALA A 638 -21.43 10.14 -15.96
C ALA A 638 -22.77 9.96 -15.21
N LEU A 639 -22.84 10.61 -14.05
CA LEU A 639 -23.73 11.76 -13.96
C LEU A 639 -22.83 13.00 -13.82
N GLY A 640 -22.49 13.61 -14.96
CA GLY A 640 -21.97 14.97 -14.98
C GLY A 640 -23.01 15.96 -14.45
N PRO A 641 -22.67 17.26 -14.30
CA PRO A 641 -23.63 18.26 -13.86
C PRO A 641 -24.68 18.44 -14.96
N GLY A 642 -25.77 17.70 -14.80
CA GLY A 642 -27.02 17.77 -15.55
C GLY A 642 -28.18 18.10 -14.62
N CYS A 643 -27.96 19.08 -13.76
CA CYS A 643 -28.92 20.11 -13.36
C CYS A 643 -28.13 21.40 -13.15
#